data_AF-A0A7R9CEM3-F1
#
_entry.id   AF-A0A7R9CEM3-F1
#
_cell.length_a   1.000
_cell.length_b   1.000
_cell.length_c   1.000
_cell.angle_alpha   90.00
_cell.angle_beta   90.00
_cell.angle_gamma   90.00
#
_symmetry.space_group_name_H-M   'P 1'
#
loop_
_entity.id
_entity.type
_entity.pdbx_description
1 polymer ?
#
loop_
_entity_poly.entity_id
_entity_poly.type
_entity_poly.pdbx_seq_one_letter_code
_entity_poly.pdbx_strand_id
1 'polypeptide(L)'
;MDPGDRQETVVEVKKSSRDIQFTKCLSDARVGIVEIKSKHSLPQAASLGSVKLTVQPNISHQNSTGYTHSPTQTSVIRTLQATLTVQPNISHQHSTGYTLRADVNIWQWLGSSLFLWMSNIIVLAGCLIKMFVYGDPLMPTRSKASVVFWRHRKQADFDLSKGKNVSAGQELRRCLQAYGRPLPASKLELLSATMWQIIRQILHRLWIGRWLARHIGGFFIDNKVRKEALGSAKELSLVYHRLHQLHLVGGSSGGHFTGIMLSLSAVNMAETAAHVLPPEHLADIYVTAALRVKESCPNFMQFFSRFYLALSRHVCLKLCGQVPPRLQWLLTVYGHRFFISQRWSYSSTGPSKFSLLANMADPLAHVMRKYREHLLERALHTLVAPGVPQLDPCDQEPLRRTQTHDVLTYVQVLMENASATEQQTVRPNQIQVAGCQDDVAHWWSAVVGVAAYWLLGEDHQAERLYPRVETLPESLDSLNDPLPRALLAAFRARRACLELDRPHKAGFSAGTKTILRLCNMAGQLLNDIVTCTSCKQPTDIDLLAQLLVCDWLLETRTAVWEEDYGSTDMSNTGGMGTLPVPTSVLHAFQRDLACLRRLAQFIVSVLPRVFLYEATARLMAGASPGRTQQLLDRSLRNRHNRSSMICGKDKSEDGGGEREHAAALYLACRHLPSPLLSSPGERVGMLSEAAKTLERIGDKKRLDDCYRLMKSLGSSVTN
;
A
#
# COMPACT_ATOMS: atom_id res chain seq x y z
N MET A 1 -22.95 -35.25 68.47
CA MET A 1 -24.03 -34.25 68.50
C MET A 1 -23.94 -33.44 67.22
N ASP A 2 -24.81 -33.78 66.27
CA ASP A 2 -25.32 -32.91 65.19
C ASP A 2 -26.26 -31.84 65.81
N PRO A 3 -26.91 -30.91 65.07
CA PRO A 3 -26.54 -30.12 63.87
C PRO A 3 -26.94 -28.61 64.06
N GLY A 4 -26.84 -27.75 63.03
CA GLY A 4 -27.62 -26.48 63.05
C GLY A 4 -27.19 -25.31 62.15
N ASP A 5 -27.80 -25.28 60.96
CA ASP A 5 -28.33 -24.14 60.20
C ASP A 5 -27.53 -23.18 59.30
N ARG A 6 -28.02 -23.22 58.05
CA ARG A 6 -27.84 -22.40 56.86
C ARG A 6 -28.52 -21.03 56.99
N GLN A 7 -28.02 -20.04 56.27
CA GLN A 7 -28.87 -19.08 55.56
C GLN A 7 -28.27 -18.72 54.20
N GLU A 8 -29.05 -19.03 53.16
CA GLU A 8 -28.83 -18.68 51.75
C GLU A 8 -29.26 -17.22 51.51
N THR A 9 -28.53 -16.50 50.65
CA THR A 9 -29.02 -15.27 50.00
C THR A 9 -29.13 -15.52 48.50
N VAL A 10 -30.36 -15.46 48.02
CA VAL A 10 -30.80 -15.65 46.64
C VAL A 10 -30.58 -14.34 45.86
N VAL A 11 -29.86 -14.40 44.73
CA VAL A 11 -29.89 -13.37 43.69
C VAL A 11 -30.52 -13.98 42.45
N GLU A 12 -31.73 -13.51 42.16
CA GLU A 12 -32.60 -13.93 41.08
C GLU A 12 -32.13 -13.31 39.74
N VAL A 13 -31.63 -14.13 38.82
CA VAL A 13 -31.40 -13.73 37.41
C VAL A 13 -32.41 -14.47 36.53
N LYS A 14 -33.44 -13.74 36.09
CA LYS A 14 -34.44 -14.24 35.15
C LYS A 14 -33.80 -14.58 33.79
N LYS A 15 -33.80 -15.87 33.47
CA LYS A 15 -33.72 -16.40 32.10
C LYS A 15 -35.01 -16.06 31.34
N SER A 16 -34.86 -15.62 30.09
CA SER A 16 -35.91 -15.78 29.08
C SER A 16 -35.26 -16.22 27.76
N SER A 17 -35.45 -17.49 27.43
CA SER A 17 -35.27 -18.05 26.10
C SER A 17 -36.35 -17.51 25.16
N ARG A 18 -36.00 -17.22 23.91
CA ARG A 18 -36.84 -17.62 22.77
C ARG A 18 -36.07 -17.60 21.45
N ASP A 19 -36.37 -18.65 20.71
CA ASP A 19 -35.80 -19.19 19.49
C ASP A 19 -35.89 -18.30 18.23
N ILE A 20 -34.86 -18.45 17.40
CA ILE A 20 -34.88 -18.92 16.00
C ILE A 20 -36.13 -18.52 15.16
N GLN A 21 -35.89 -17.70 14.13
CA GLN A 21 -36.21 -17.94 12.70
C GLN A 21 -36.23 -16.60 11.95
N PHE A 22 -35.30 -16.36 11.01
CA PHE A 22 -35.56 -15.42 9.92
C PHE A 22 -34.79 -15.79 8.65
N THR A 23 -35.51 -16.41 7.72
CA THR A 23 -35.21 -16.47 6.28
C THR A 23 -36.51 -16.19 5.52
N LYS A 24 -36.63 -15.02 4.88
CA LYS A 24 -37.09 -14.82 3.47
C LYS A 24 -37.41 -13.36 3.14
N CYS A 25 -36.83 -12.94 2.00
CA CYS A 25 -37.34 -12.06 0.92
C CYS A 25 -37.80 -10.61 1.17
N LEU A 26 -37.08 -9.69 0.50
CA LEU A 26 -37.53 -8.74 -0.54
C LEU A 26 -38.99 -8.26 -0.50
N SER A 27 -39.23 -6.96 -0.29
CA SER A 27 -39.44 -5.92 -1.33
C SER A 27 -39.90 -4.60 -0.69
N ASP A 28 -39.69 -3.49 -1.40
CA ASP A 28 -40.39 -2.20 -1.29
C ASP A 28 -40.31 -1.39 0.02
N ALA A 29 -39.65 -0.23 -0.04
CA ALA A 29 -40.28 1.01 0.44
C ALA A 29 -39.51 2.26 -0.01
N ARG A 30 -40.31 3.21 -0.49
CA ARG A 30 -39.97 4.49 -1.06
C ARG A 30 -39.50 5.52 -0.04
N VAL A 31 -38.73 6.46 -0.58
CA VAL A 31 -38.39 7.79 -0.09
C VAL A 31 -39.63 8.53 0.46
N GLY A 32 -39.53 9.05 1.68
CA GLY A 32 -40.46 10.02 2.26
C GLY A 32 -39.69 11.26 2.72
N ILE A 33 -39.90 12.38 2.04
CA ILE A 33 -39.40 13.72 2.39
C ILE A 33 -40.44 14.37 3.31
N VAL A 34 -39.98 14.88 4.45
CA VAL A 34 -40.79 15.59 5.46
C VAL A 34 -40.95 17.06 5.07
N GLU A 35 -42.21 17.49 5.00
CA GLU A 35 -42.67 18.85 4.72
C GLU A 35 -42.89 19.59 6.06
N ILE A 36 -42.30 20.78 6.22
CA ILE A 36 -42.59 21.68 7.37
C ILE A 36 -43.28 22.93 6.83
N LYS A 37 -44.53 23.14 7.26
CA LYS A 37 -45.35 24.33 7.03
C LYS A 37 -44.91 25.49 7.92
N SER A 38 -44.89 26.70 7.36
CA SER A 38 -45.14 27.93 8.12
C SER A 38 -45.88 28.94 7.22
N LYS A 39 -47.01 29.43 7.72
CA LYS A 39 -47.84 30.51 7.15
C LYS A 39 -47.40 31.84 7.77
N HIS A 40 -47.32 32.92 6.99
CA HIS A 40 -47.99 34.20 7.29
C HIS A 40 -47.84 35.26 6.18
N SER A 41 -48.99 35.80 5.76
CA SER A 41 -49.32 37.16 5.28
C SER A 41 -48.56 37.85 4.11
N LEU A 42 -49.34 38.06 3.04
CA LEU A 42 -49.25 39.06 1.95
C LEU A 42 -49.59 40.50 2.45
N PRO A 43 -49.33 41.64 1.73
CA PRO A 43 -49.76 41.85 0.33
C PRO A 43 -48.90 42.71 -0.66
N GLN A 44 -49.15 42.46 -1.96
CA GLN A 44 -49.24 43.34 -3.15
C GLN A 44 -48.06 44.26 -3.56
N ALA A 45 -47.78 44.58 -4.83
CA ALA A 45 -48.09 44.08 -6.18
C ALA A 45 -47.34 45.00 -7.19
N ALA A 46 -46.83 44.44 -8.30
CA ALA A 46 -46.64 45.06 -9.65
C ALA A 46 -45.75 44.11 -10.50
N SER A 47 -46.34 43.13 -11.19
CA SER A 47 -46.70 43.10 -12.62
C SER A 47 -45.51 43.13 -13.60
N LEU A 48 -45.29 42.03 -14.33
CA LEU A 48 -45.26 41.96 -15.80
C LEU A 48 -44.93 40.53 -16.31
N GLY A 49 -45.88 39.97 -17.08
CA GLY A 49 -45.63 39.18 -18.28
C GLY A 49 -45.30 37.68 -18.14
N SER A 50 -46.32 36.82 -18.10
CA SER A 50 -46.22 35.39 -18.36
C SER A 50 -46.45 35.07 -19.85
N VAL A 51 -45.57 34.26 -20.45
CA VAL A 51 -45.75 33.67 -21.78
C VAL A 51 -46.23 32.23 -21.63
N LYS A 52 -47.35 31.92 -22.28
CA LYS A 52 -48.07 30.66 -22.33
C LYS A 52 -47.48 29.79 -23.45
N LEU A 53 -47.07 28.56 -23.15
CA LEU A 53 -46.72 27.55 -24.17
C LEU A 53 -47.85 26.53 -24.24
N THR A 54 -48.52 26.49 -25.39
CA THR A 54 -49.52 25.48 -25.75
C THR A 54 -48.88 24.57 -26.79
N VAL A 55 -48.82 23.26 -26.54
CA VAL A 55 -48.40 22.25 -27.53
C VAL A 55 -49.54 21.24 -27.63
N GLN A 56 -50.16 21.17 -28.82
CA GLN A 56 -51.09 20.10 -29.20
C GLN A 56 -50.29 18.87 -29.66
N PRO A 57 -50.74 17.65 -29.38
CA PRO A 57 -50.18 16.44 -29.95
C PRO A 57 -50.90 16.09 -31.26
N ASN A 58 -50.17 15.54 -32.23
CA ASN A 58 -50.78 14.81 -33.33
C ASN A 58 -50.07 13.46 -33.50
N ILE A 59 -50.87 12.40 -33.49
CA ILE A 59 -50.49 10.99 -33.62
C ILE A 59 -50.76 10.57 -35.06
N SER A 60 -49.85 9.82 -35.68
CA SER A 60 -50.18 8.87 -36.74
C SER A 60 -49.26 7.64 -36.67
N HIS A 61 -49.84 6.51 -37.07
CA HIS A 61 -49.51 5.13 -36.71
C HIS A 61 -48.72 4.37 -37.81
N GLN A 62 -48.03 3.29 -37.39
CA GLN A 62 -47.71 2.02 -38.12
C GLN A 62 -46.67 2.09 -39.27
N ASN A 63 -45.81 1.11 -39.60
CA ASN A 63 -45.70 -0.34 -39.30
C ASN A 63 -44.29 -0.91 -39.62
N SER A 64 -43.88 -1.94 -38.85
CA SER A 64 -43.22 -3.22 -39.22
C SER A 64 -41.75 -3.39 -39.71
N THR A 65 -41.12 -4.45 -39.16
CA THR A 65 -39.98 -5.29 -39.62
C THR A 65 -38.57 -4.68 -39.61
N GLY A 66 -37.45 -5.34 -39.30
CA GLY A 66 -37.09 -6.73 -38.98
C GLY A 66 -35.57 -6.92 -39.21
N TYR A 67 -34.87 -7.49 -38.22
CA TYR A 67 -33.60 -8.26 -38.31
C TYR A 67 -32.24 -7.69 -38.85
N THR A 68 -31.22 -7.94 -38.02
CA THR A 68 -29.82 -8.36 -38.30
C THR A 68 -28.64 -7.38 -38.43
N HIS A 69 -27.54 -7.81 -37.78
CA HIS A 69 -26.12 -7.52 -37.96
C HIS A 69 -25.47 -6.22 -37.42
N SER A 70 -24.56 -6.42 -36.46
CA SER A 70 -23.30 -5.65 -36.32
C SER A 70 -22.28 -6.24 -37.33
N PRO A 71 -21.19 -5.54 -37.77
CA PRO A 71 -20.31 -4.70 -36.95
C PRO A 71 -19.65 -3.46 -37.63
N THR A 72 -18.87 -2.72 -36.83
CA THR A 72 -17.74 -1.82 -37.19
C THR A 72 -17.95 -0.67 -38.18
N GLN A 73 -17.83 0.59 -37.71
CA GLN A 73 -16.74 1.52 -38.08
C GLN A 73 -16.97 2.93 -37.48
N THR A 74 -15.90 3.46 -36.88
CA THR A 74 -15.45 4.86 -36.86
C THR A 74 -16.46 5.95 -37.23
N SER A 75 -16.87 6.77 -36.25
CA SER A 75 -17.45 8.08 -36.54
C SER A 75 -16.85 9.20 -35.68
N VAL A 76 -16.34 10.16 -36.42
CA VAL A 76 -15.79 11.45 -36.03
C VAL A 76 -16.85 12.25 -35.27
N ILE A 77 -16.52 12.70 -34.05
CA ILE A 77 -17.33 13.69 -33.33
C ILE A 77 -17.17 15.03 -34.06
N ARG A 78 -18.16 15.39 -34.88
CA ARG A 78 -18.38 16.75 -35.37
C ARG A 78 -19.08 17.55 -34.29
N THR A 79 -18.41 18.58 -33.82
CA THR A 79 -18.92 19.66 -33.00
C THR A 79 -20.05 20.38 -33.74
N LEU A 80 -21.26 20.36 -33.17
CA LEU A 80 -22.37 21.23 -33.57
C LEU A 80 -22.10 22.65 -33.05
N GLN A 81 -21.63 23.53 -33.92
CA GLN A 81 -21.78 24.97 -33.76
C GLN A 81 -23.16 25.36 -34.31
N ALA A 82 -24.08 25.71 -33.41
CA ALA A 82 -25.33 26.36 -33.78
C ALA A 82 -25.03 27.76 -34.32
N THR A 83 -25.20 27.95 -35.62
CA THR A 83 -25.13 29.26 -36.28
C THR A 83 -26.58 29.67 -36.56
N LEU A 84 -27.08 30.67 -35.83
CA LEU A 84 -28.38 31.29 -36.08
C LEU A 84 -28.27 32.17 -37.34
N THR A 85 -28.79 31.68 -38.47
CA THR A 85 -29.02 32.46 -39.68
C THR A 85 -30.38 33.14 -39.58
N VAL A 86 -30.40 34.48 -39.42
CA VAL A 86 -31.58 35.31 -39.64
C VAL A 86 -31.51 35.83 -41.08
N GLN A 87 -32.44 35.41 -41.93
CA GLN A 87 -32.66 36.03 -43.25
C GLN A 87 -33.50 37.31 -43.08
N PRO A 88 -33.12 38.45 -43.68
CA PRO A 88 -34.02 39.57 -43.85
C PRO A 88 -34.77 39.45 -45.19
N ASN A 89 -36.09 39.58 -45.12
CA ASN A 89 -36.99 39.67 -46.25
C ASN A 89 -36.80 41.04 -46.94
N ILE A 90 -36.51 41.04 -48.25
CA ILE A 90 -36.30 42.25 -49.05
C ILE A 90 -37.64 42.65 -49.69
N SER A 91 -38.08 43.88 -49.44
CA SER A 91 -38.96 44.61 -50.35
C SER A 91 -38.27 45.93 -50.76
N HIS A 92 -38.20 46.13 -52.08
CA HIS A 92 -37.52 47.22 -52.77
C HIS A 92 -38.11 48.60 -52.47
N GLN A 93 -37.27 49.63 -52.32
CA GLN A 93 -37.17 50.77 -53.27
C GLN A 93 -36.13 51.83 -52.82
N HIS A 94 -35.34 52.28 -53.81
CA HIS A 94 -34.58 53.54 -53.92
C HIS A 94 -33.89 54.15 -52.68
N SER A 95 -32.56 54.05 -52.62
CA SER A 95 -31.66 55.23 -52.59
C SER A 95 -30.20 54.77 -52.47
N THR A 96 -29.41 55.09 -53.48
CA THR A 96 -27.94 55.00 -53.50
C THR A 96 -27.36 55.94 -52.43
N GLY A 97 -26.81 55.38 -51.35
CA GLY A 97 -26.13 56.20 -50.33
C GLY A 97 -25.60 55.50 -49.06
N TYR A 98 -25.70 54.17 -48.91
CA TYR A 98 -25.46 53.52 -47.61
C TYR A 98 -24.25 52.57 -47.54
N THR A 99 -23.56 52.26 -48.63
CA THR A 99 -22.46 51.29 -48.62
C THR A 99 -21.17 51.81 -48.00
N LEU A 100 -20.92 53.14 -48.00
CA LEU A 100 -19.75 53.74 -47.34
C LEU A 100 -19.92 53.94 -45.82
N ARG A 101 -21.14 53.83 -45.26
CA ARG A 101 -21.41 54.08 -43.83
C ARG A 101 -21.41 52.80 -42.98
N ALA A 102 -21.63 51.64 -43.60
CA ALA A 102 -21.62 50.34 -42.93
C ALA A 102 -20.19 49.86 -42.62
N ASP A 103 -19.24 50.04 -43.54
CA ASP A 103 -17.84 49.66 -43.33
C ASP A 103 -17.18 50.51 -42.23
N VAL A 104 -17.44 51.81 -42.19
CA VAL A 104 -16.91 52.70 -41.14
C VAL A 104 -17.41 52.27 -39.75
N ASN A 105 -18.68 51.88 -39.62
CA ASN A 105 -19.25 51.45 -38.34
C ASN A 105 -18.70 50.10 -37.85
N ILE A 106 -18.40 49.16 -38.75
CA ILE A 106 -17.83 47.86 -38.38
C ILE A 106 -16.38 48.02 -37.91
N TRP A 107 -15.56 48.82 -38.61
CA TRP A 107 -14.18 49.11 -38.20
C TRP A 107 -14.10 49.98 -36.93
N GLN A 108 -15.08 50.84 -36.70
CA GLN A 108 -15.15 51.67 -35.49
C GLN A 108 -15.68 50.88 -34.28
N TRP A 109 -16.55 49.90 -34.50
CA TRP A 109 -17.01 48.95 -33.46
C TRP A 109 -15.94 47.89 -33.14
N LEU A 110 -15.29 47.30 -34.15
CA LEU A 110 -14.11 46.44 -33.97
C LEU A 110 -12.96 47.21 -33.35
N GLY A 111 -12.70 48.46 -33.78
CA GLY A 111 -11.65 49.31 -33.24
C GLY A 111 -11.91 49.73 -31.79
N SER A 112 -13.14 50.09 -31.44
CA SER A 112 -13.50 50.41 -30.05
C SER A 112 -13.49 49.18 -29.15
N SER A 113 -13.95 48.03 -29.64
CA SER A 113 -13.85 46.75 -28.93
C SER A 113 -12.38 46.35 -28.73
N LEU A 114 -11.57 46.35 -29.80
CA LEU A 114 -10.14 46.03 -29.73
C LEU A 114 -9.38 47.00 -28.83
N PHE A 115 -9.70 48.30 -28.86
CA PHE A 115 -9.10 49.30 -27.98
C PHE A 115 -9.43 49.03 -26.51
N LEU A 116 -10.69 48.68 -26.20
CA LEU A 116 -11.10 48.28 -24.84
C LEU A 116 -10.41 46.97 -24.40
N TRP A 117 -10.26 45.99 -25.28
CA TRP A 117 -9.50 44.77 -25.01
C TRP A 117 -8.03 45.09 -24.74
N MET A 118 -7.41 45.96 -25.54
CA MET A 118 -6.02 46.39 -25.35
C MET A 118 -5.84 47.16 -24.04
N SER A 119 -6.74 48.09 -23.71
CA SER A 119 -6.68 48.82 -22.44
C SER A 119 -6.83 47.87 -21.25
N ASN A 120 -7.76 46.91 -21.33
CA ASN A 120 -7.95 45.90 -20.29
C ASN A 120 -6.72 45.01 -20.12
N ILE A 121 -6.08 44.61 -21.23
CA ILE A 121 -4.83 43.85 -21.21
C ILE A 121 -3.69 44.65 -20.57
N ILE A 122 -3.56 45.95 -20.88
CA ILE A 122 -2.53 46.82 -20.30
C ILE A 122 -2.75 46.97 -18.79
N VAL A 123 -3.98 47.24 -18.35
CA VAL A 123 -4.31 47.33 -16.91
C VAL A 123 -4.04 46.00 -16.22
N LEU A 124 -4.47 44.88 -16.82
CA LEU A 124 -4.21 43.55 -16.28
C LEU A 124 -2.70 43.26 -16.18
N ALA A 125 -1.93 43.60 -17.20
CA ALA A 125 -0.48 43.44 -17.21
C ALA A 125 0.19 44.30 -16.13
N GLY A 126 -0.22 45.56 -15.97
CA GLY A 126 0.25 46.44 -14.91
C GLY A 126 -0.06 45.88 -13.51
N CYS A 127 -1.27 45.36 -13.30
CA CYS A 127 -1.66 44.69 -12.06
C CYS A 127 -0.82 43.43 -11.80
N LEU A 128 -0.62 42.58 -12.81
CA LEU A 128 0.20 41.37 -12.70
C LEU A 128 1.66 41.70 -12.37
N ILE A 129 2.23 42.71 -13.03
CA ILE A 129 3.59 43.19 -12.72
C ILE A 129 3.65 43.65 -11.28
N LYS A 130 2.70 44.49 -10.82
CA LYS A 130 2.68 44.96 -9.44
C LYS A 130 2.61 43.80 -8.44
N MET A 131 1.77 42.79 -8.71
CA MET A 131 1.60 41.66 -7.79
C MET A 131 2.75 40.64 -7.80
N PHE A 132 3.40 40.39 -8.95
CA PHE A 132 4.51 39.43 -9.06
C PHE A 132 5.87 40.04 -8.72
N VAL A 133 6.15 41.24 -9.23
CA VAL A 133 7.46 41.88 -9.11
C VAL A 133 7.60 42.53 -7.74
N TYR A 134 6.54 43.22 -7.28
CA TYR A 134 6.56 44.00 -6.04
C TYR A 134 5.69 43.43 -4.92
N GLY A 135 4.86 42.43 -5.21
CA GLY A 135 3.92 41.87 -4.23
C GLY A 135 4.52 40.80 -3.32
N ASP A 136 5.70 40.26 -3.63
CA ASP A 136 6.36 39.27 -2.79
C ASP A 136 7.05 39.92 -1.59
N PRO A 137 6.86 39.38 -0.37
CA PRO A 137 7.40 40.00 0.84
C PRO A 137 8.93 39.86 0.86
N LEU A 138 9.60 41.00 0.96
CA LEU A 138 11.05 41.08 1.12
C LEU A 138 11.38 41.27 2.59
N MET A 139 12.21 40.39 3.15
CA MET A 139 12.70 40.55 4.52
C MET A 139 14.19 40.89 4.51
N PRO A 140 14.56 42.15 4.81
CA PRO A 140 15.97 42.54 4.87
C PRO A 140 16.69 41.80 6.01
N THR A 141 17.90 41.31 5.73
CA THR A 141 18.71 40.44 6.59
C THR A 141 19.02 41.02 7.98
N ARG A 142 18.96 42.35 8.14
CA ARG A 142 19.28 43.07 9.40
C ARG A 142 18.07 43.78 10.05
N SER A 143 16.85 43.44 9.63
CA SER A 143 15.64 44.09 10.14
C SER A 143 15.17 43.49 11.49
N LYS A 144 14.45 44.26 12.30
CA LYS A 144 13.79 43.75 13.52
C LYS A 144 12.87 42.55 13.22
N ALA A 145 12.20 42.58 12.06
CA ALA A 145 11.35 41.47 11.58
C ALA A 145 12.15 40.18 11.34
N SER A 146 13.36 40.27 10.78
CA SER A 146 14.23 39.10 10.56
C SER A 146 14.65 38.42 11.86
N VAL A 147 14.91 39.19 12.93
CA VAL A 147 15.26 38.64 14.25
C VAL A 147 14.08 37.87 14.85
N VAL A 148 12.88 38.46 14.75
CA VAL A 148 11.63 37.82 15.20
C VAL A 148 11.36 36.53 14.43
N PHE A 149 11.52 36.56 13.10
CA PHE A 149 11.38 35.38 12.25
C PHE A 149 12.32 34.25 12.69
N TRP A 150 13.61 34.50 12.80
CA TRP A 150 14.59 33.46 13.14
C TRP A 150 14.39 32.92 14.56
N ARG A 151 13.87 33.73 15.49
CA ARG A 151 13.49 33.27 16.83
C ARG A 151 12.37 32.23 16.75
N HIS A 152 11.27 32.56 16.07
CA HIS A 152 10.14 31.64 15.91
C HIS A 152 10.50 30.42 15.07
N ARG A 153 11.34 30.58 14.04
CA ARG A 153 11.80 29.48 13.19
C ARG A 153 12.60 28.44 13.99
N LYS A 154 13.58 28.90 14.78
CA LYS A 154 14.36 28.02 15.67
C LYS A 154 13.49 27.34 16.72
N GLN A 155 12.53 28.07 17.29
CA GLN A 155 11.58 27.50 18.26
C GLN A 155 10.71 26.41 17.61
N ALA A 156 10.22 26.63 16.39
CA ALA A 156 9.45 25.64 15.66
C ALA A 156 10.27 24.37 15.39
N ASP A 157 11.53 24.51 14.97
CA ASP A 157 12.42 23.37 14.73
C ASP A 157 12.69 22.58 16.02
N PHE A 158 12.86 23.28 17.15
CA PHE A 158 12.98 22.65 18.46
C PHE A 158 11.70 21.89 18.87
N ASP A 159 10.52 22.50 18.69
CA ASP A 159 9.25 21.86 19.02
C ASP A 159 8.98 20.63 18.13
N LEU A 160 9.38 20.67 16.86
CA LEU A 160 9.34 19.51 15.95
C LEU A 160 10.25 18.38 16.41
N SER A 161 11.47 18.70 16.87
CA SER A 161 12.40 17.69 17.40
C SER A 161 11.83 16.98 18.65
N LYS A 162 10.94 17.65 19.40
CA LYS A 162 10.22 17.10 20.55
C LYS A 162 8.89 16.42 20.21
N GLY A 163 8.51 16.34 18.93
CA GLY A 163 7.21 15.81 18.50
C GLY A 163 6.00 16.70 18.82
N LYS A 164 6.22 17.96 19.22
CA LYS A 164 5.15 18.92 19.57
C LYS A 164 4.60 19.62 18.32
N ASN A 165 3.93 18.85 17.46
CA ASN A 165 3.45 19.30 16.14
C ASN A 165 2.51 20.52 16.19
N VAL A 166 1.63 20.60 17.19
CA VAL A 166 0.67 21.71 17.32
C VAL A 166 1.40 23.01 17.66
N SER A 167 2.30 22.98 18.65
CA SER A 167 3.12 24.13 19.06
C SER A 167 4.03 24.60 17.93
N ALA A 168 4.72 23.66 17.26
CA ALA A 168 5.53 23.97 16.09
C ALA A 168 4.71 24.65 14.97
N GLY A 169 3.49 24.17 14.72
CA GLY A 169 2.57 24.79 13.76
C GLY A 169 2.19 26.23 14.13
N GLN A 170 2.02 26.53 15.41
CA GLN A 170 1.75 27.89 15.88
C GLN A 170 2.96 28.82 15.67
N GLU A 171 4.17 28.36 15.99
CA GLU A 171 5.40 29.15 15.78
C GLU A 171 5.67 29.40 14.29
N LEU A 172 5.38 28.42 13.41
CA LEU A 172 5.47 28.61 11.95
C LEU A 172 4.45 29.64 11.43
N ARG A 173 3.25 29.72 12.02
CA ARG A 173 2.29 30.80 11.69
C ARG A 173 2.81 32.17 12.10
N ARG A 174 3.48 32.28 13.26
CA ARG A 174 4.15 33.52 13.70
C ARG A 174 5.31 33.90 12.77
N CYS A 175 6.02 32.92 12.19
CA CYS A 175 7.01 33.18 11.15
C CYS A 175 6.39 33.86 9.92
N LEU A 176 5.22 33.39 9.47
CA LEU A 176 4.50 34.01 8.36
C LEU A 176 4.01 35.43 8.68
N GLN A 177 3.59 35.67 9.93
CA GLN A 177 3.23 37.01 10.41
C GLN A 177 4.42 37.98 10.37
N ALA A 178 5.64 37.53 10.68
CA ALA A 178 6.85 38.35 10.57
C ALA A 178 7.15 38.77 9.12
N TYR A 179 6.73 37.98 8.13
CA TYR A 179 6.78 38.32 6.69
C TYR A 179 5.59 39.18 6.23
N GLY A 180 4.67 39.56 7.12
CA GLY A 180 3.46 40.31 6.76
C GLY A 180 2.41 39.48 6.01
N ARG A 181 2.48 38.14 6.10
CA ARG A 181 1.58 37.19 5.41
C ARG A 181 0.85 36.31 6.42
N PRO A 182 -0.02 36.86 7.29
CA PRO A 182 -0.85 36.00 8.14
C PRO A 182 -1.68 35.05 7.29
N LEU A 183 -1.96 33.84 7.81
CA LEU A 183 -2.86 32.92 7.14
C LEU A 183 -4.27 33.53 7.04
N PRO A 184 -5.03 33.25 5.96
CA PRO A 184 -6.41 33.68 5.83
C PRO A 184 -7.26 33.31 7.05
N ALA A 185 -7.96 34.28 7.61
CA ALA A 185 -8.88 34.06 8.73
C ALA A 185 -10.31 33.78 8.24
N SER A 186 -10.71 34.43 7.13
CA SER A 186 -12.03 34.27 6.53
C SER A 186 -12.03 33.31 5.33
N LYS A 187 -13.18 32.70 5.04
CA LYS A 187 -13.34 31.81 3.86
C LYS A 187 -13.15 32.55 2.54
N LEU A 188 -13.53 33.83 2.49
CA LEU A 188 -13.36 34.67 1.29
C LEU A 188 -11.90 35.04 1.07
N GLU A 189 -11.16 35.39 2.12
CA GLU A 189 -9.70 35.56 2.05
C GLU A 189 -9.02 34.27 1.61
N LEU A 190 -9.48 33.13 2.10
CA LEU A 190 -8.93 31.85 1.70
C LEU A 190 -9.21 31.56 0.22
N LEU A 191 -10.42 31.86 -0.27
CA LEU A 191 -10.80 31.72 -1.68
C LEU A 191 -9.95 32.62 -2.56
N SER A 192 -9.86 33.90 -2.23
CA SER A 192 -9.07 34.85 -3.00
C SER A 192 -7.58 34.50 -2.98
N ALA A 193 -7.03 34.12 -1.82
CA ALA A 193 -5.65 33.67 -1.69
C ALA A 193 -5.39 32.41 -2.53
N THR A 194 -6.28 31.42 -2.48
CA THR A 194 -6.10 30.19 -3.26
C THR A 194 -6.22 30.45 -4.75
N MET A 195 -7.20 31.24 -5.18
CA MET A 195 -7.34 31.66 -6.58
C MET A 195 -6.08 32.39 -7.06
N TRP A 196 -5.53 33.28 -6.24
CA TRP A 196 -4.27 33.95 -6.54
C TRP A 196 -3.12 32.95 -6.72
N GLN A 197 -2.99 31.95 -5.84
CA GLN A 197 -1.94 30.93 -5.99
C GLN A 197 -2.15 30.04 -7.22
N ILE A 198 -3.40 29.77 -7.62
CA ILE A 198 -3.72 29.03 -8.85
C ILE A 198 -3.33 29.86 -10.08
N ILE A 199 -3.74 31.14 -10.15
CA ILE A 199 -3.35 32.06 -11.23
C ILE A 199 -1.84 32.15 -11.32
N ARG A 200 -1.17 32.26 -10.16
CA ARG A 200 0.29 32.29 -10.10
C ARG A 200 0.92 31.04 -10.67
N GLN A 201 0.39 29.87 -10.31
CA GLN A 201 0.88 28.60 -10.84
C GLN A 201 0.66 28.50 -12.36
N ILE A 202 -0.50 28.93 -12.88
CA ILE A 202 -0.77 28.94 -14.33
C ILE A 202 0.24 29.84 -15.06
N LEU A 203 0.48 31.05 -14.55
CA LEU A 203 1.46 31.99 -15.13
C LEU A 203 2.89 31.46 -15.08
N HIS A 204 3.29 30.77 -14.00
CA HIS A 204 4.57 30.07 -13.93
C HIS A 204 4.72 29.01 -15.03
N ARG A 205 3.64 28.32 -15.39
CA ARG A 205 3.64 27.34 -16.48
C ARG A 205 3.66 27.99 -17.86
N LEU A 206 3.05 29.15 -18.04
CA LEU A 206 3.09 29.93 -19.27
C LEU A 206 4.41 30.69 -19.50
N TRP A 207 5.48 30.36 -18.76
CA TRP A 207 6.81 31.00 -18.77
C TRP A 207 6.83 32.47 -18.29
N ILE A 208 5.78 33.25 -18.54
CA ILE A 208 5.61 34.65 -18.13
C ILE A 208 5.84 34.81 -16.62
N GLY A 209 5.28 33.92 -15.80
CA GLY A 209 5.46 33.96 -14.34
C GLY A 209 6.90 33.70 -13.92
N ARG A 210 7.62 32.79 -14.59
CA ARG A 210 9.05 32.55 -14.33
C ARG A 210 9.91 33.73 -14.78
N TRP A 211 9.56 34.36 -15.89
CA TRP A 211 10.23 35.56 -16.37
C TRP A 211 10.04 36.72 -15.38
N LEU A 212 8.81 36.99 -14.94
CA LEU A 212 8.51 38.00 -13.92
C LEU A 212 9.19 37.70 -12.58
N ALA A 213 9.22 36.43 -12.16
CA ALA A 213 9.90 36.00 -10.94
C ALA A 213 11.43 36.19 -11.00
N ARG A 214 12.05 36.33 -12.17
CA ARG A 214 13.48 36.73 -12.22
C ARG A 214 13.70 38.18 -11.79
N HIS A 215 12.65 38.99 -11.82
CA HIS A 215 12.68 40.41 -11.48
C HIS A 215 12.11 40.71 -10.09
N ILE A 216 11.99 39.73 -9.18
CA ILE A 216 11.47 39.97 -7.81
C ILE A 216 12.19 41.15 -7.15
N GLY A 217 11.38 41.99 -6.52
CA GLY A 217 11.78 43.23 -5.87
C GLY A 217 11.77 44.43 -6.80
N GLY A 218 11.96 44.24 -8.11
CA GLY A 218 11.93 45.32 -9.11
C GLY A 218 12.84 45.05 -10.30
N PHE A 219 12.48 45.62 -11.46
CA PHE A 219 13.23 45.44 -12.72
C PHE A 219 14.66 45.98 -12.66
N PHE A 220 14.89 47.09 -11.94
CA PHE A 220 16.16 47.84 -11.94
C PHE A 220 16.93 47.80 -10.61
N ILE A 221 16.73 46.75 -9.81
CA ILE A 221 17.32 46.63 -8.47
C ILE A 221 18.74 46.05 -8.50
N ASP A 222 19.56 46.39 -7.51
CA ASP A 222 20.89 45.81 -7.32
C ASP A 222 20.85 44.28 -7.12
N ASN A 223 21.87 43.58 -7.63
CA ASN A 223 21.99 42.13 -7.52
C ASN A 223 22.00 41.64 -6.07
N LYS A 224 22.48 42.45 -5.12
CA LYS A 224 22.47 42.10 -3.68
C LYS A 224 21.05 41.99 -3.13
N VAL A 225 20.22 43.01 -3.36
CA VAL A 225 18.81 43.02 -2.91
C VAL A 225 18.00 41.92 -3.60
N ARG A 226 18.30 41.63 -4.88
CA ARG A 226 17.68 40.50 -5.59
C ARG A 226 18.04 39.15 -4.97
N LYS A 227 19.29 38.96 -4.54
CA LYS A 227 19.69 37.74 -3.80
C LYS A 227 18.96 37.63 -2.46
N GLU A 228 18.78 38.73 -1.73
CA GLU A 228 17.99 38.74 -0.48
C GLU A 228 16.51 38.42 -0.73
N ALA A 229 15.94 38.89 -1.85
CA ALA A 229 14.59 38.57 -2.28
C ALA A 229 14.40 37.07 -2.56
N LEU A 230 15.31 36.47 -3.33
CA LEU A 230 15.29 35.03 -3.62
C LEU A 230 15.52 34.21 -2.34
N GLY A 231 16.37 34.68 -1.43
CA GLY A 231 16.55 34.09 -0.10
C GLY A 231 15.28 34.14 0.75
N SER A 232 14.54 35.26 0.70
CA SER A 232 13.25 35.40 1.37
C SER A 232 12.21 34.43 0.79
N ALA A 233 12.13 34.30 -0.55
CA ALA A 233 11.25 33.35 -1.22
C ALA A 233 11.58 31.90 -0.84
N LYS A 234 12.86 31.55 -0.73
CA LYS A 234 13.31 30.24 -0.22
C LYS A 234 12.79 29.98 1.18
N GLU A 235 13.05 30.86 2.14
CA GLU A 235 12.64 30.64 3.53
C GLU A 235 11.12 30.55 3.66
N LEU A 236 10.38 31.40 2.92
CA LEU A 236 8.93 31.37 2.88
C LEU A 236 8.39 30.06 2.29
N SER A 237 9.04 29.52 1.25
CA SER A 237 8.70 28.21 0.68
C SER A 237 8.84 27.08 1.70
N LEU A 238 9.91 27.11 2.50
CA LEU A 238 10.18 26.09 3.52
C LEU A 238 9.20 26.17 4.69
N VAL A 239 8.81 27.39 5.10
CA VAL A 239 7.79 27.59 6.14
C VAL A 239 6.42 27.12 5.67
N TYR A 240 6.00 27.51 4.46
CA TYR A 240 4.74 27.02 3.89
C TYR A 240 4.75 25.50 3.73
N HIS A 241 5.86 24.93 3.26
CA HIS A 241 6.01 23.49 3.11
C HIS A 241 5.87 22.76 4.46
N ARG A 242 6.55 23.23 5.52
CA ARG A 242 6.46 22.59 6.83
C ARG A 242 5.06 22.71 7.44
N LEU A 243 4.41 23.86 7.25
CA LEU A 243 3.03 24.06 7.69
C LEU A 243 2.05 23.17 6.89
N HIS A 244 2.31 23.00 5.59
CA HIS A 244 1.57 22.11 4.70
C HIS A 244 1.70 20.65 5.13
N GLN A 245 2.91 20.19 5.48
CA GLN A 245 3.17 18.85 6.02
C GLN A 245 2.38 18.61 7.32
N LEU A 246 2.50 19.54 8.29
CA LEU A 246 1.78 19.45 9.56
C LEU A 246 0.25 19.44 9.36
N HIS A 247 -0.28 20.21 8.41
CA HIS A 247 -1.69 20.17 8.07
C HIS A 247 -2.09 18.86 7.35
N LEU A 248 -1.18 18.22 6.62
CA LEU A 248 -1.46 16.93 5.96
C LEU A 248 -1.57 15.82 7.01
N VAL A 249 -0.63 15.79 7.96
CA VAL A 249 -0.63 14.80 9.05
C VAL A 249 -1.73 15.06 10.09
N GLY A 250 -1.94 16.32 10.50
CA GLY A 250 -2.92 16.71 11.51
C GLY A 250 -4.39 16.55 11.09
N GLY A 251 -4.64 15.92 9.95
CA GLY A 251 -5.96 15.74 9.35
C GLY A 251 -6.54 17.02 8.77
N SER A 252 -7.70 16.89 8.11
CA SER A 252 -8.40 18.00 7.45
C SER A 252 -9.15 18.92 8.43
N SER A 253 -8.67 19.08 9.67
CA SER A 253 -9.30 19.92 10.71
C SER A 253 -9.42 21.39 10.30
N GLY A 254 -8.53 21.88 9.43
CA GLY A 254 -8.58 23.21 8.80
C GLY A 254 -9.26 23.27 7.42
N GLY A 255 -9.86 22.16 6.96
CA GLY A 255 -10.45 22.00 5.64
C GLY A 255 -9.44 21.77 4.52
N HIS A 256 -9.83 20.99 3.50
CA HIS A 256 -8.99 20.66 2.34
C HIS A 256 -8.45 21.89 1.60
N PHE A 257 -9.25 22.96 1.57
CA PHE A 257 -8.94 24.16 0.82
C PHE A 257 -7.77 24.96 1.42
N THR A 258 -7.65 24.99 2.75
CA THR A 258 -6.47 25.52 3.46
C THR A 258 -5.22 24.72 3.10
N GLY A 259 -5.33 23.40 3.06
CA GLY A 259 -4.25 22.51 2.65
C GLY A 259 -3.78 22.75 1.21
N ILE A 260 -4.70 22.98 0.28
CA ILE A 260 -4.39 23.32 -1.12
C ILE A 260 -3.69 24.67 -1.20
N MET A 261 -4.18 25.68 -0.49
CA MET A 261 -3.57 27.01 -0.46
C MET A 261 -2.13 26.96 0.04
N LEU A 262 -1.87 26.25 1.15
CA LEU A 262 -0.53 26.08 1.70
C LEU A 262 0.39 25.35 0.72
N SER A 263 -0.11 24.30 0.08
CA SER A 263 0.63 23.52 -0.92
C SER A 263 1.03 24.36 -2.13
N LEU A 264 0.08 25.11 -2.70
CA LEU A 264 0.35 25.96 -3.86
C LEU A 264 1.27 27.13 -3.49
N SER A 265 1.12 27.71 -2.30
CA SER A 265 2.02 28.77 -1.81
C SER A 265 3.46 28.26 -1.65
N ALA A 266 3.64 27.04 -1.13
CA ALA A 266 4.95 26.41 -1.03
C ALA A 266 5.58 26.19 -2.42
N VAL A 267 4.82 25.62 -3.36
CA VAL A 267 5.28 25.36 -4.73
C VAL A 267 5.65 26.67 -5.45
N ASN A 268 4.77 27.67 -5.40
CA ASN A 268 4.99 28.95 -6.08
C ASN A 268 6.25 29.66 -5.54
N MET A 269 6.44 29.70 -4.23
CA MET A 269 7.63 30.30 -3.62
C MET A 269 8.90 29.49 -3.90
N ALA A 270 8.81 28.17 -3.94
CA ALA A 270 9.93 27.30 -4.29
C ALA A 270 10.41 27.52 -5.74
N GLU A 271 9.48 27.61 -6.70
CA GLU A 271 9.80 27.93 -8.09
C GLU A 271 10.33 29.37 -8.25
N THR A 272 9.87 30.28 -7.41
CA THR A 272 10.31 31.68 -7.36
C THR A 272 11.76 31.78 -6.83
N ALA A 273 12.13 30.96 -5.83
CA ALA A 273 13.48 30.90 -5.28
C ALA A 273 14.53 30.35 -6.27
N ALA A 274 14.09 29.67 -7.33
CA ALA A 274 14.91 29.14 -8.41
C ALA A 274 16.16 28.38 -7.90
N HIS A 275 17.36 28.85 -8.23
CA HIS A 275 18.62 28.18 -7.90
C HIS A 275 19.06 28.34 -6.42
N VAL A 276 18.40 29.19 -5.64
CA VAL A 276 18.73 29.41 -4.23
C VAL A 276 18.18 28.27 -3.35
N LEU A 277 17.10 27.63 -3.80
CA LEU A 277 16.53 26.43 -3.18
C LEU A 277 17.26 25.18 -3.70
N PRO A 278 17.80 24.33 -2.80
CA PRO A 278 18.34 23.04 -3.20
C PRO A 278 17.32 22.19 -3.97
N PRO A 279 17.75 21.45 -5.01
CA PRO A 279 16.84 20.66 -5.84
C PRO A 279 16.14 19.54 -5.04
N GLU A 280 16.76 19.03 -3.98
CA GLU A 280 16.20 18.02 -3.09
C GLU A 280 14.91 18.53 -2.40
N HIS A 281 14.96 19.73 -1.82
CA HIS A 281 13.78 20.34 -1.20
C HIS A 281 12.68 20.67 -2.21
N LEU A 282 13.06 21.05 -3.44
CA LEU A 282 12.08 21.26 -4.51
C LEU A 282 11.36 19.95 -4.88
N ALA A 283 12.10 18.85 -4.96
CA ALA A 283 11.52 17.52 -5.22
C ALA A 283 10.55 17.08 -4.11
N ASP A 284 10.91 17.31 -2.84
CA ASP A 284 10.04 17.03 -1.68
C ASP A 284 8.76 17.87 -1.67
N ILE A 285 8.87 19.16 -2.03
CA ILE A 285 7.71 20.07 -2.15
C ILE A 285 6.75 19.56 -3.22
N TYR A 286 7.27 19.10 -4.37
CA TYR A 286 6.43 18.51 -5.42
C TYR A 286 5.78 17.20 -4.99
N VAL A 287 6.49 16.29 -4.31
CA VAL A 287 5.90 15.04 -3.79
C VAL A 287 4.79 15.34 -2.78
N THR A 288 5.02 16.29 -1.89
CA THR A 288 4.03 16.67 -0.88
C THR A 288 2.82 17.36 -1.51
N ALA A 289 3.01 18.12 -2.60
CA ALA A 289 1.91 18.65 -3.40
C ALA A 289 1.11 17.52 -4.08
N ALA A 290 1.78 16.50 -4.61
CA ALA A 290 1.11 15.32 -5.17
C ALA A 290 0.27 14.58 -4.12
N LEU A 291 0.78 14.47 -2.89
CA LEU A 291 0.05 13.90 -1.74
C LEU A 291 -1.17 14.74 -1.35
N ARG A 292 -1.07 16.07 -1.39
CA ARG A 292 -2.22 16.96 -1.13
C ARG A 292 -3.32 16.78 -2.16
N VAL A 293 -2.98 16.69 -3.44
CA VAL A 293 -3.95 16.41 -4.51
C VAL A 293 -4.62 15.05 -4.27
N LYS A 294 -3.83 14.02 -3.92
CA LYS A 294 -4.37 12.69 -3.62
C LYS A 294 -5.40 12.69 -2.50
N GLU A 295 -5.16 13.46 -1.44
CA GLU A 295 -6.05 13.54 -0.27
C GLU A 295 -7.27 14.45 -0.53
N SER A 296 -7.08 15.57 -1.22
CA SER A 296 -8.07 16.66 -1.25
C SER A 296 -8.90 16.76 -2.53
N CYS A 297 -8.44 16.17 -3.64
CA CYS A 297 -9.09 16.34 -4.95
C CYS A 297 -9.83 15.08 -5.42
N PRO A 298 -10.96 15.24 -6.15
CA PRO A 298 -11.71 14.13 -6.73
C PRO A 298 -10.93 13.42 -7.85
N ASN A 299 -11.39 12.22 -8.23
CA ASN A 299 -10.70 11.34 -9.18
C ASN A 299 -10.32 12.02 -10.52
N PHE A 300 -11.19 12.88 -11.08
CA PHE A 300 -10.92 13.55 -12.36
C PHE A 300 -9.74 14.55 -12.29
N MET A 301 -9.42 15.06 -11.10
CA MET A 301 -8.29 15.98 -10.85
C MET A 301 -7.00 15.26 -10.46
N GLN A 302 -7.02 13.93 -10.34
CA GLN A 302 -5.84 13.16 -9.91
C GLN A 302 -4.68 13.21 -10.91
N PHE A 303 -4.91 13.70 -12.14
CA PHE A 303 -3.84 13.98 -13.08
C PHE A 303 -2.84 15.02 -12.54
N PHE A 304 -3.27 15.95 -11.67
CA PHE A 304 -2.36 16.90 -11.03
C PHE A 304 -1.38 16.21 -10.07
N SER A 305 -1.78 15.09 -9.46
CA SER A 305 -0.87 14.28 -8.64
C SER A 305 0.25 13.70 -9.50
N ARG A 306 -0.13 13.08 -10.65
CA ARG A 306 0.84 12.56 -11.63
C ARG A 306 1.75 13.67 -12.18
N PHE A 307 1.18 14.84 -12.45
CA PHE A 307 1.92 16.02 -12.90
C PHE A 307 3.01 16.43 -11.90
N TYR A 308 2.67 16.57 -10.62
CA TYR A 308 3.66 16.93 -9.60
C TYR A 308 4.70 15.83 -9.36
N LEU A 309 4.32 14.55 -9.45
CA LEU A 309 5.29 13.44 -9.41
C LEU A 309 6.25 13.48 -10.61
N ALA A 310 5.76 13.81 -11.81
CA ALA A 310 6.59 13.95 -13.00
C ALA A 310 7.59 15.12 -12.86
N LEU A 311 7.17 16.23 -12.27
CA LEU A 311 8.07 17.34 -11.93
C LEU A 311 9.12 16.93 -10.90
N SER A 312 8.73 16.25 -9.82
CA SER A 312 9.67 15.74 -8.83
C SER A 312 10.69 14.79 -9.46
N ARG A 313 10.24 13.83 -10.29
CA ARG A 313 11.11 12.93 -11.05
C ARG A 313 12.08 13.68 -11.96
N HIS A 314 11.63 14.72 -12.65
CA HIS A 314 12.49 15.55 -13.49
C HIS A 314 13.59 16.25 -12.68
N VAL A 315 13.23 16.82 -11.52
CA VAL A 315 14.19 17.45 -10.60
C VAL A 315 15.19 16.43 -10.08
N CYS A 316 14.73 15.29 -9.58
CA CYS A 316 15.59 14.23 -9.05
C CYS A 316 16.59 13.70 -10.08
N LEU A 317 16.18 13.51 -11.34
CA LEU A 317 17.02 12.91 -12.37
C LEU A 317 17.93 13.91 -13.10
N LYS A 318 17.54 15.19 -13.17
CA LYS A 318 18.29 16.21 -13.95
C LYS A 318 19.05 17.23 -13.12
N LEU A 319 18.56 17.53 -11.91
CA LEU A 319 19.09 18.64 -11.10
C LEU A 319 19.78 18.16 -9.83
N CYS A 320 19.39 17.02 -9.28
CA CYS A 320 20.10 16.43 -8.14
C CYS A 320 21.37 15.71 -8.62
N GLY A 321 22.48 15.88 -7.89
CA GLY A 321 23.72 15.14 -8.15
C GLY A 321 23.58 13.65 -7.85
N GLN A 322 22.87 13.31 -6.77
CA GLN A 322 22.41 11.97 -6.45
C GLN A 322 20.93 12.03 -6.08
N VAL A 323 20.18 11.00 -6.45
CA VAL A 323 18.76 10.93 -6.11
C VAL A 323 18.62 10.77 -4.59
N PRO A 324 17.79 11.60 -3.91
CA PRO A 324 17.53 11.43 -2.49
C PRO A 324 17.02 10.01 -2.18
N PRO A 325 17.65 9.25 -1.27
CA PRO A 325 17.29 7.86 -0.99
C PRO A 325 15.81 7.67 -0.66
N ARG A 326 15.24 8.59 0.14
CA ARG A 326 13.81 8.60 0.51
C ARG A 326 12.83 8.73 -0.67
N LEU A 327 13.29 9.25 -1.81
CA LEU A 327 12.49 9.44 -3.02
C LEU A 327 12.74 8.37 -4.08
N GLN A 328 13.79 7.55 -3.92
CA GLN A 328 14.22 6.58 -4.94
C GLN A 328 13.11 5.58 -5.29
N TRP A 329 12.36 5.11 -4.30
CA TRP A 329 11.26 4.16 -4.51
C TRP A 329 10.14 4.72 -5.40
N LEU A 330 9.86 6.02 -5.35
CA LEU A 330 8.87 6.69 -6.20
C LEU A 330 9.31 6.75 -7.68
N LEU A 331 10.61 6.62 -7.94
CA LEU A 331 11.16 6.60 -9.30
C LEU A 331 11.03 5.21 -9.94
N THR A 332 10.86 4.17 -9.14
CA THR A 332 10.57 2.81 -9.63
C THR A 332 9.16 2.73 -10.20
N VAL A 333 8.94 1.87 -11.19
CA VAL A 333 7.61 1.68 -11.80
C VAL A 333 6.61 1.16 -10.77
N TYR A 334 7.03 0.20 -9.93
CA TYR A 334 6.20 -0.41 -8.91
C TYR A 334 5.79 0.60 -7.82
N GLY A 335 6.77 1.32 -7.25
CA GLY A 335 6.50 2.35 -6.24
C GLY A 335 5.64 3.50 -6.76
N HIS A 336 5.84 3.93 -8.01
CA HIS A 336 4.99 4.94 -8.64
C HIS A 336 3.54 4.49 -8.79
N ARG A 337 3.31 3.24 -9.24
CA ARG A 337 1.96 2.67 -9.38
C ARG A 337 1.29 2.50 -8.02
N PHE A 338 2.01 1.98 -7.03
CA PHE A 338 1.55 1.90 -5.65
C PHE A 338 1.13 3.27 -5.12
N PHE A 339 1.93 4.31 -5.39
CA PHE A 339 1.59 5.64 -4.90
C PHE A 339 0.26 6.17 -5.46
N ILE A 340 0.03 5.92 -6.76
CA ILE A 340 -1.15 6.43 -7.46
C ILE A 340 -2.41 5.64 -7.09
N SER A 341 -2.29 4.32 -6.97
CA SER A 341 -3.40 3.40 -6.69
C SER A 341 -3.99 3.62 -5.30
N GLN A 342 -3.15 4.01 -4.34
CA GLN A 342 -3.56 4.16 -2.95
C GLN A 342 -4.32 5.46 -2.66
N ARG A 343 -5.15 5.40 -1.61
CA ARG A 343 -5.73 6.57 -0.96
C ARG A 343 -5.00 6.79 0.36
N TRP A 344 -4.48 8.01 0.54
CA TRP A 344 -3.66 8.31 1.70
C TRP A 344 -4.48 8.75 2.90
N SER A 345 -4.08 8.23 4.06
CA SER A 345 -4.55 8.64 5.37
C SER A 345 -3.34 8.70 6.29
N TYR A 346 -3.26 9.77 7.08
CA TYR A 346 -2.11 10.08 7.94
C TYR A 346 -2.46 10.03 9.43
N SER A 347 -3.65 9.50 9.76
CA SER A 347 -4.09 9.33 11.13
C SER A 347 -3.10 8.46 11.90
N SER A 348 -2.69 8.93 13.08
CA SER A 348 -1.80 8.23 14.01
C SER A 348 -2.42 6.89 14.42
N THR A 349 -2.14 5.86 13.65
CA THR A 349 -2.28 4.47 14.09
C THR A 349 -1.12 4.19 15.05
N GLY A 350 -1.36 3.35 16.06
CA GLY A 350 -0.37 3.05 17.09
C GLY A 350 0.97 2.51 16.55
N PRO A 351 1.92 2.19 17.43
CA PRO A 351 3.18 1.56 17.02
C PRO A 351 2.87 0.31 16.18
N SER A 352 3.48 0.20 15.00
CA SER A 352 3.40 -1.03 14.19
C SER A 352 4.50 -1.97 14.60
N LYS A 353 4.17 -3.26 14.57
CA LYS A 353 5.11 -4.35 14.78
C LYS A 353 5.94 -4.68 13.53
N PHE A 354 5.61 -4.09 12.37
CA PHE A 354 6.21 -4.41 11.08
C PHE A 354 7.12 -3.32 10.53
N SER A 355 6.97 -2.09 11.02
CA SER A 355 7.81 -0.96 10.58
C SER A 355 7.76 0.21 11.57
N LEU A 356 8.86 0.98 11.63
CA LEU A 356 8.98 2.19 12.43
C LEU A 356 8.62 3.44 11.62
N LEU A 357 7.97 4.40 12.28
CA LEU A 357 7.71 5.72 11.72
C LEU A 357 8.68 6.72 12.36
N ALA A 358 9.73 7.11 11.63
CA ALA A 358 10.78 7.99 12.16
C ALA A 358 10.27 9.42 12.42
N ASN A 359 9.52 10.00 11.47
CA ASN A 359 9.09 11.39 11.53
C ASN A 359 7.57 11.51 11.46
N MET A 360 6.94 11.69 12.63
CA MET A 360 5.49 11.88 12.74
C MET A 360 5.00 13.18 12.08
N ALA A 361 5.86 14.17 11.85
CA ALA A 361 5.47 15.41 11.20
C ALA A 361 5.56 15.35 9.67
N ASP A 362 6.18 14.31 9.11
CA ASP A 362 6.37 14.15 7.68
C ASP A 362 5.32 13.21 7.07
N PRO A 363 4.47 13.69 6.14
CA PRO A 363 3.52 12.83 5.46
C PRO A 363 4.15 11.76 4.58
N LEU A 364 5.33 12.03 3.99
CA LEU A 364 6.00 11.03 3.15
C LEU A 364 6.48 9.84 3.99
N ALA A 365 6.96 10.07 5.21
CA ALA A 365 7.31 8.99 6.15
C ALA A 365 6.13 8.03 6.43
N HIS A 366 4.89 8.54 6.50
CA HIS A 366 3.69 7.69 6.67
C HIS A 366 3.41 6.84 5.43
N VAL A 367 3.62 7.43 4.25
CA VAL A 367 3.44 6.74 2.96
C VAL A 367 4.50 5.65 2.77
N MET A 368 5.76 5.95 3.09
CA MET A 368 6.86 4.99 3.07
C MET A 368 6.62 3.84 4.07
N ARG A 369 6.07 4.13 5.24
CA ARG A 369 5.66 3.10 6.21
C ARG A 369 4.68 2.11 5.58
N LYS A 370 3.58 2.61 5.00
CA LYS A 370 2.59 1.77 4.31
C LYS A 370 3.19 1.01 3.14
N TYR A 371 4.11 1.62 2.39
CA TYR A 371 4.78 0.97 1.27
C TYR A 371 5.66 -0.21 1.75
N ARG A 372 6.43 -0.04 2.83
CA ARG A 372 7.23 -1.13 3.42
C ARG A 372 6.37 -2.26 3.95
N GLU A 373 5.28 -1.95 4.66
CA GLU A 373 4.33 -2.95 5.14
C GLU A 373 3.67 -3.71 3.98
N HIS A 374 3.30 -3.01 2.91
CA HIS A 374 2.78 -3.63 1.70
C HIS A 374 3.81 -4.55 1.03
N LEU A 375 5.06 -4.11 0.86
CA LEU A 375 6.13 -4.95 0.32
C LEU A 375 6.35 -6.21 1.17
N LEU A 376 6.32 -6.07 2.49
CA LEU A 376 6.47 -7.19 3.41
C LEU A 376 5.30 -8.17 3.30
N GLU A 377 4.06 -7.67 3.23
CA GLU A 377 2.86 -8.49 3.02
C GLU A 377 2.94 -9.25 1.69
N ARG A 378 3.35 -8.59 0.60
CA ARG A 378 3.56 -9.24 -0.71
C ARG A 378 4.64 -10.31 -0.64
N ALA A 379 5.77 -10.00 -0.01
CA ALA A 379 6.87 -10.95 0.16
C ALA A 379 6.43 -12.19 0.95
N LEU A 380 5.71 -12.01 2.06
CA LEU A 380 5.15 -13.10 2.87
C LEU A 380 4.10 -13.90 2.10
N HIS A 381 3.19 -13.25 1.38
CA HIS A 381 2.18 -13.93 0.59
C HIS A 381 2.83 -14.80 -0.50
N THR A 382 3.78 -14.26 -1.26
CA THR A 382 4.52 -15.00 -2.29
C THR A 382 5.37 -16.12 -1.70
N LEU A 383 5.99 -15.90 -0.54
CA LEU A 383 6.76 -16.92 0.18
C LEU A 383 5.89 -18.12 0.55
N VAL A 384 4.71 -17.84 1.08
CA VAL A 384 3.81 -18.84 1.63
C VAL A 384 3.01 -19.54 0.52
N ALA A 385 2.55 -18.84 -0.49
CA ALA A 385 1.74 -19.40 -1.58
C ALA A 385 2.32 -19.05 -2.97
N PRO A 386 3.46 -19.65 -3.36
CA PRO A 386 3.98 -19.45 -4.71
C PRO A 386 3.11 -20.18 -5.75
N GLY A 387 3.26 -19.81 -7.02
CA GLY A 387 2.49 -20.38 -8.14
C GLY A 387 1.13 -19.72 -8.36
N VAL A 388 0.70 -18.83 -7.47
CA VAL A 388 -0.54 -18.05 -7.62
C VAL A 388 -0.33 -16.93 -8.66
N PRO A 389 -1.30 -16.66 -9.56
CA PRO A 389 -1.25 -15.52 -10.48
C PRO A 389 -1.10 -14.19 -9.73
N GLN A 390 -0.20 -13.32 -10.19
CA GLN A 390 -0.04 -11.97 -9.64
C GLN A 390 -1.25 -11.09 -9.97
N LEU A 391 -2.19 -10.95 -9.04
CA LEU A 391 -3.36 -10.08 -9.22
C LEU A 391 -3.13 -8.64 -8.70
N ASP A 392 -1.89 -8.25 -8.44
CA ASP A 392 -1.61 -6.90 -7.93
C ASP A 392 -1.79 -5.84 -9.02
N PRO A 393 -2.63 -4.80 -8.82
CA PRO A 393 -2.75 -3.69 -9.75
C PRO A 393 -1.44 -2.95 -10.02
N CYS A 394 -0.43 -3.10 -9.17
CA CYS A 394 0.87 -2.46 -9.31
C CYS A 394 1.82 -3.20 -10.27
N ASP A 395 1.61 -4.50 -10.51
CA ASP A 395 2.51 -5.32 -11.32
C ASP A 395 2.32 -5.11 -12.83
N GLN A 396 3.40 -5.29 -13.61
CA GLN A 396 3.38 -5.07 -15.06
C GLN A 396 2.68 -6.21 -15.81
N GLU A 397 2.82 -7.44 -15.31
CA GLU A 397 2.35 -8.67 -15.96
C GLU A 397 1.36 -9.42 -15.04
N PRO A 398 0.09 -8.99 -14.97
CA PRO A 398 -0.90 -9.47 -13.99
C PRO A 398 -1.35 -10.94 -14.18
N LEU A 399 -0.75 -11.66 -15.13
CA LEU A 399 -1.02 -13.07 -15.41
C LEU A 399 0.20 -13.97 -15.16
N ARG A 400 1.35 -13.39 -14.81
CA ARG A 400 2.54 -14.17 -14.45
C ARG A 400 2.28 -14.87 -13.10
N ARG A 401 2.61 -16.16 -13.03
CA ARG A 401 2.62 -16.91 -11.77
C ARG A 401 3.83 -16.49 -10.95
N THR A 402 3.61 -16.28 -9.66
CA THR A 402 4.68 -15.97 -8.71
C THR A 402 5.62 -17.16 -8.53
N GLN A 403 6.92 -16.87 -8.42
CA GLN A 403 7.94 -17.84 -8.05
C GLN A 403 8.58 -17.46 -6.71
N THR A 404 9.18 -18.44 -6.04
CA THR A 404 9.88 -18.23 -4.76
C THR A 404 10.99 -17.16 -4.88
N HIS A 405 11.66 -17.07 -6.02
CA HIS A 405 12.66 -16.03 -6.28
C HIS A 405 12.08 -14.60 -6.27
N ASP A 406 10.80 -14.42 -6.63
CA ASP A 406 10.18 -13.09 -6.63
C ASP A 406 10.10 -12.50 -5.21
N VAL A 407 10.11 -13.34 -4.16
CA VAL A 407 10.23 -12.91 -2.75
C VAL A 407 11.50 -12.08 -2.54
N LEU A 408 12.63 -12.52 -3.10
CA LEU A 408 13.92 -11.82 -2.93
C LEU A 408 13.91 -10.43 -3.57
N THR A 409 13.16 -10.24 -4.66
CA THR A 409 12.95 -8.92 -5.27
C THR A 409 12.25 -7.97 -4.29
N TYR A 410 11.18 -8.43 -3.63
CA TYR A 410 10.50 -7.61 -2.61
C TYR A 410 11.37 -7.36 -1.39
N VAL A 411 12.11 -8.37 -0.92
CA VAL A 411 13.05 -8.25 0.21
C VAL A 411 14.13 -7.21 -0.09
N GLN A 412 14.73 -7.23 -1.29
CA GLN A 412 15.74 -6.26 -1.69
C GLN A 412 15.19 -4.82 -1.65
N VAL A 413 14.04 -4.59 -2.30
CA VAL A 413 13.40 -3.26 -2.31
C VAL A 413 13.03 -2.81 -0.89
N LEU A 414 12.56 -3.73 -0.04
CA LEU A 414 12.24 -3.45 1.35
C LEU A 414 13.48 -3.04 2.16
N MET A 415 14.61 -3.73 2.00
CA MET A 415 15.88 -3.41 2.65
C MET A 415 16.41 -2.04 2.22
N GLU A 416 16.40 -1.75 0.91
CA GLU A 416 16.80 -0.44 0.38
C GLU A 416 15.93 0.69 0.98
N ASN A 417 14.60 0.49 1.04
CA ASN A 417 13.68 1.46 1.63
C ASN A 417 13.82 1.63 3.14
N ALA A 418 14.13 0.56 3.87
CA ALA A 418 14.35 0.63 5.32
C ALA A 418 15.59 1.47 5.65
N SER A 419 16.64 1.36 4.83
CA SER A 419 17.89 2.14 4.95
C SER A 419 17.76 3.61 4.52
N ALA A 420 16.76 3.92 3.69
CA ALA A 420 16.52 5.26 3.15
C ALA A 420 15.85 6.25 4.13
N THR A 421 15.54 5.82 5.36
CA THR A 421 14.83 6.62 6.36
C THR A 421 15.77 7.67 6.97
N GLU A 422 15.70 8.89 6.41
CA GLU A 422 16.37 10.16 6.78
C GLU A 422 17.69 10.08 7.58
N GLN A 423 18.81 10.22 6.87
CA GLN A 423 19.89 11.11 7.30
C GLN A 423 19.34 12.55 7.26
N GLN A 424 18.85 13.09 8.38
CA GLN A 424 18.62 14.53 8.43
C GLN A 424 19.99 15.21 8.32
N THR A 425 20.20 15.95 7.23
CA THR A 425 21.29 16.91 7.08
C THR A 425 21.12 18.02 8.11
N VAL A 426 21.44 17.73 9.37
CA VAL A 426 21.73 18.75 10.35
C VAL A 426 23.08 19.35 9.94
N ARG A 427 23.15 20.69 9.95
CA ARG A 427 24.35 21.49 9.75
C ARG A 427 25.61 20.84 10.35
N PRO A 428 26.82 21.09 9.79
CA PRO A 428 28.08 20.41 10.17
C PRO A 428 28.55 20.57 11.64
N ASN A 429 27.79 21.23 12.53
CA ASN A 429 28.20 21.53 13.91
C ASN A 429 27.19 21.09 15.00
N GLN A 430 26.24 20.20 14.71
CA GLN A 430 25.42 19.59 15.76
C GLN A 430 25.51 18.07 15.65
N ILE A 431 25.75 17.44 16.80
CA ILE A 431 25.88 16.01 17.07
C ILE A 431 25.05 15.21 16.07
N GLN A 432 25.70 14.25 15.39
CA GLN A 432 25.05 13.26 14.54
C GLN A 432 23.88 12.65 15.30
N VAL A 433 22.66 13.12 15.03
CA VAL A 433 21.47 12.35 15.38
C VAL A 433 21.49 11.22 14.36
N ALA A 434 21.84 10.01 14.82
CA ALA A 434 21.89 8.82 14.00
C ALA A 434 20.64 8.76 13.12
N GLY A 435 20.82 8.66 11.80
CA GLY A 435 19.71 8.50 10.88
C GLY A 435 18.86 7.31 11.34
N CYS A 436 17.57 7.53 11.53
CA CYS A 436 16.67 6.52 12.11
C CYS A 436 16.34 5.50 11.02
N GLN A 437 17.26 4.56 10.78
CA GLN A 437 16.99 3.38 9.97
C GLN A 437 15.82 2.60 10.58
N ASP A 438 14.96 2.05 9.74
CA ASP A 438 13.86 1.21 10.23
C ASP A 438 14.38 -0.18 10.54
N ASP A 439 14.90 -0.34 11.75
CA ASP A 439 15.45 -1.61 12.25
C ASP A 439 14.39 -2.73 12.27
N VAL A 440 13.11 -2.37 12.48
CA VAL A 440 12.01 -3.33 12.47
C VAL A 440 11.77 -3.87 11.07
N ALA A 441 11.67 -3.00 10.06
CA ALA A 441 11.51 -3.43 8.67
C ALA A 441 12.75 -4.20 8.17
N HIS A 442 13.96 -3.82 8.61
CA HIS A 442 15.18 -4.58 8.34
C HIS A 442 15.18 -5.97 8.97
N TRP A 443 14.66 -6.11 10.19
CA TRP A 443 14.54 -7.41 10.85
C TRP A 443 13.56 -8.32 10.11
N TRP A 444 12.36 -7.81 9.77
CA TRP A 444 11.36 -8.57 9.01
C TRP A 444 11.84 -8.95 7.60
N SER A 445 12.53 -8.05 6.89
CA SER A 445 13.11 -8.37 5.58
C SER A 445 14.18 -9.46 5.68
N ALA A 446 15.01 -9.46 6.74
CA ALA A 446 15.98 -10.53 6.98
C ALA A 446 15.30 -11.87 7.26
N VAL A 447 14.23 -11.90 8.08
CA VAL A 447 13.43 -13.10 8.35
C VAL A 447 12.86 -13.69 7.07
N VAL A 448 12.21 -12.87 6.24
CA VAL A 448 11.59 -13.32 4.99
C VAL A 448 12.66 -13.72 3.96
N GLY A 449 13.78 -13.01 3.91
CA GLY A 449 14.93 -13.35 3.08
C GLY A 449 15.53 -14.72 3.42
N VAL A 450 15.73 -15.00 4.72
CA VAL A 450 16.16 -16.33 5.19
C VAL A 450 15.19 -17.41 4.75
N ALA A 451 13.88 -17.18 4.94
CA ALA A 451 12.86 -18.15 4.54
C ALA A 451 12.92 -18.46 3.04
N ALA A 452 13.10 -17.43 2.20
CA ALA A 452 13.23 -17.58 0.75
C ALA A 452 14.52 -18.34 0.38
N TYR A 453 15.67 -17.98 0.97
CA TYR A 453 16.94 -18.67 0.69
C TYR A 453 16.91 -20.14 1.11
N TRP A 454 16.26 -20.49 2.22
CA TRP A 454 16.06 -21.88 2.62
C TRP A 454 15.25 -22.67 1.59
N LEU A 455 14.20 -22.09 1.00
CA LEU A 455 13.43 -22.75 -0.07
C LEU A 455 14.22 -22.85 -1.38
N LEU A 456 15.09 -21.89 -1.65
CA LEU A 456 15.98 -21.88 -2.82
C LEU A 456 17.21 -22.78 -2.65
N GLY A 457 17.45 -23.36 -1.47
CA GLY A 457 18.66 -24.14 -1.19
C GLY A 457 19.94 -23.30 -1.17
N GLU A 458 19.82 -21.98 -1.05
CA GLU A 458 20.93 -21.02 -1.09
C GLU A 458 21.43 -20.72 0.34
N ASP A 459 21.85 -21.77 1.06
CA ASP A 459 22.14 -21.72 2.51
C ASP A 459 23.21 -20.69 2.88
N HIS A 460 24.24 -20.50 2.05
CA HIS A 460 25.27 -19.47 2.29
C HIS A 460 24.69 -18.05 2.30
N GLN A 461 23.69 -17.75 1.47
CA GLN A 461 23.04 -16.44 1.49
C GLN A 461 22.12 -16.28 2.70
N ALA A 462 21.47 -17.36 3.14
CA ALA A 462 20.70 -17.37 4.38
C ALA A 462 21.60 -17.08 5.59
N GLU A 463 22.77 -17.71 5.68
CA GLU A 463 23.74 -17.53 6.76
C GLU A 463 24.18 -16.07 6.94
N ARG A 464 24.31 -15.31 5.85
CA ARG A 464 24.65 -13.88 5.90
C ARG A 464 23.58 -13.03 6.60
N LEU A 465 22.34 -13.50 6.63
CA LEU A 465 21.22 -12.80 7.27
C LEU A 465 20.98 -13.23 8.72
N TYR A 466 21.55 -14.36 9.17
CA TYR A 466 21.33 -14.87 10.54
C TYR A 466 21.65 -13.86 11.64
N PRO A 467 22.79 -13.12 11.61
CA PRO A 467 23.09 -12.17 12.68
C PRO A 467 22.00 -11.11 12.85
N ARG A 468 21.35 -10.69 11.75
CA ARG A 468 20.29 -9.69 11.77
C ARG A 468 18.98 -10.26 12.33
N VAL A 469 18.66 -11.52 12.04
CA VAL A 469 17.46 -12.18 12.58
C VAL A 469 17.61 -12.47 14.07
N GLU A 470 18.80 -12.83 14.53
CA GLU A 470 19.06 -13.17 15.93
C GLU A 470 19.01 -11.97 16.88
N THR A 471 19.30 -10.77 16.38
CA THR A 471 19.20 -9.51 17.12
C THR A 471 17.78 -8.94 17.00
N LEU A 472 16.92 -9.23 17.97
CA LEU A 472 15.57 -8.66 18.04
C LEU A 472 15.65 -7.14 18.33
N PRO A 473 15.04 -6.26 17.52
CA PRO A 473 15.00 -4.82 17.80
C PRO A 473 14.33 -4.49 19.13
N GLU A 474 14.87 -3.51 19.87
CA GLU A 474 14.33 -3.08 21.19
C GLU A 474 12.87 -2.62 21.12
N SER A 475 12.47 -1.99 20.01
CA SER A 475 11.09 -1.57 19.77
C SER A 475 10.12 -2.74 19.62
N LEU A 476 10.59 -3.92 19.20
CA LEU A 476 9.79 -5.14 19.17
C LEU A 476 9.81 -5.87 20.50
N ASP A 477 10.93 -5.83 21.24
CA ASP A 477 11.01 -6.50 22.54
C ASP A 477 10.21 -5.76 23.63
N SER A 478 10.16 -4.43 23.55
CA SER A 478 9.29 -3.59 24.39
C SER A 478 7.81 -3.68 24.00
N LEU A 479 7.50 -4.22 22.83
CA LEU A 479 6.12 -4.47 22.41
C LEU A 479 5.62 -5.73 23.14
N ASN A 480 4.50 -5.63 23.85
CA ASN A 480 3.84 -6.76 24.53
C ASN A 480 3.18 -7.77 23.53
N ASP A 481 3.76 -7.96 22.35
CA ASP A 481 3.29 -8.90 21.33
C ASP A 481 4.21 -10.15 21.32
N PRO A 482 3.69 -11.37 21.55
CA PRO A 482 4.49 -12.58 21.54
C PRO A 482 4.98 -13.01 20.14
N LEU A 483 4.46 -12.44 19.05
CA LEU A 483 4.75 -12.89 17.68
C LEU A 483 6.24 -12.84 17.29
N PRO A 484 6.99 -11.75 17.50
CA PRO A 484 8.42 -11.71 17.15
C PRO A 484 9.24 -12.76 17.92
N ARG A 485 8.88 -13.01 19.20
CA ARG A 485 9.54 -14.03 20.04
C ARG A 485 9.23 -15.44 19.56
N ALA A 486 7.98 -15.71 19.17
CA ALA A 486 7.58 -16.99 18.59
C ALA A 486 8.36 -17.29 17.30
N LEU A 487 8.48 -16.28 16.44
CA LEU A 487 9.19 -16.37 15.17
C LEU A 487 10.70 -16.58 15.36
N LEU A 488 11.33 -15.84 16.28
CA LEU A 488 12.74 -16.03 16.61
C LEU A 488 13.03 -17.43 17.17
N ALA A 489 12.15 -17.95 18.02
CA ALA A 489 12.26 -19.30 18.56
C ALA A 489 12.11 -20.38 17.47
N ALA A 490 11.15 -20.21 16.55
CA ALA A 490 10.95 -21.09 15.41
C ALA A 490 12.13 -21.04 14.42
N PHE A 491 12.65 -19.84 14.12
CA PHE A 491 13.86 -19.64 13.32
C PHE A 491 15.04 -20.40 13.91
N ARG A 492 15.31 -20.25 15.22
CA ARG A 492 16.42 -20.95 15.88
C ARG A 492 16.27 -22.47 15.82
N ALA A 493 15.05 -22.97 15.98
CA ALA A 493 14.77 -24.40 15.85
C ALA A 493 15.02 -24.90 14.43
N ARG A 494 14.52 -24.19 13.41
CA ARG A 494 14.69 -24.54 12.00
C ARG A 494 16.15 -24.49 11.58
N ARG A 495 16.86 -23.43 11.94
CA ARG A 495 18.30 -23.27 11.69
C ARG A 495 19.10 -24.44 12.27
N ALA A 496 18.90 -24.74 13.55
CA ALA A 496 19.60 -25.86 14.20
C ALA A 496 19.31 -27.20 13.52
N CYS A 497 18.06 -27.42 13.07
CA CYS A 497 17.69 -28.60 12.29
C CYS A 497 18.44 -28.70 10.97
N LEU A 498 18.56 -27.60 10.22
CA LEU A 498 19.29 -27.58 8.94
C LEU A 498 20.80 -27.75 9.10
N GLU A 499 21.37 -27.30 10.23
CA GLU A 499 22.79 -27.51 10.55
C GLU A 499 23.08 -28.98 10.90
N LEU A 500 22.11 -29.70 11.46
CA LEU A 500 22.21 -31.13 11.80
C LEU A 500 22.20 -32.06 10.58
N ASP A 501 21.62 -31.64 9.46
CA ASP A 501 21.67 -32.39 8.20
C ASP A 501 23.09 -32.42 7.57
N ARG A 502 24.04 -31.65 8.11
CA ARG A 502 25.44 -31.63 7.63
C ARG A 502 26.19 -32.91 8.10
N PRO A 503 27.10 -33.47 7.28
CA PRO A 503 27.65 -34.83 7.46
C PRO A 503 28.53 -35.09 8.70
N HIS A 504 28.61 -34.17 9.68
CA HIS A 504 29.37 -34.37 10.91
C HIS A 504 28.50 -34.99 12.02
N LYS A 505 28.37 -36.32 11.98
CA LYS A 505 27.53 -37.16 12.86
C LYS A 505 28.09 -37.37 14.29
N ALA A 506 28.47 -36.31 15.01
CA ALA A 506 28.82 -36.42 16.43
C ALA A 506 27.94 -35.48 17.28
N GLY A 507 26.99 -36.04 18.03
CA GLY A 507 26.11 -35.28 18.95
C GLY A 507 24.61 -35.20 18.57
N PHE A 508 24.18 -35.94 17.54
CA PHE A 508 22.84 -35.88 16.94
C PHE A 508 21.68 -35.90 17.96
N SER A 509 21.64 -36.88 18.88
CA SER A 509 20.54 -37.01 19.87
C SER A 509 20.43 -35.84 20.86
N ALA A 510 21.54 -35.20 21.23
CA ALA A 510 21.53 -34.02 22.11
C ALA A 510 21.07 -32.75 21.34
N GLY A 511 21.43 -32.67 20.06
CA GLY A 511 20.96 -31.63 19.15
C GLY A 511 19.45 -31.69 18.93
N THR A 512 18.90 -32.88 18.65
CA THR A 512 17.45 -33.08 18.44
C THR A 512 16.61 -32.65 19.63
N LYS A 513 17.02 -32.99 20.86
CA LYS A 513 16.33 -32.56 22.09
C LYS A 513 16.27 -31.03 22.23
N THR A 514 17.33 -30.34 21.82
CA THR A 514 17.41 -28.88 21.87
C THR A 514 16.48 -28.24 20.83
N ILE A 515 16.45 -28.77 19.60
CA ILE A 515 15.51 -28.34 18.56
C ILE A 515 14.06 -28.48 19.04
N LEU A 516 13.69 -29.65 19.57
CA LEU A 516 12.33 -29.90 20.03
C LEU A 516 11.93 -28.98 21.20
N ARG A 517 12.85 -28.61 22.09
CA ARG A 517 12.60 -27.60 23.14
C ARG A 517 12.30 -26.23 22.55
N LEU A 518 13.08 -25.79 21.55
CA LEU A 518 12.84 -24.52 20.85
C LEU A 518 11.50 -24.54 20.11
N CYS A 519 11.17 -25.64 19.41
CA CYS A 519 9.85 -25.83 18.79
C CYS A 519 8.72 -25.78 19.82
N ASN A 520 8.90 -26.39 21.00
CA ASN A 520 7.87 -26.39 22.03
C ASN A 520 7.59 -24.99 22.57
N MET A 521 8.64 -24.19 22.79
CA MET A 521 8.55 -22.78 23.20
C MET A 521 7.84 -21.93 22.14
N ALA A 522 8.27 -22.02 20.88
CA ALA A 522 7.65 -21.32 19.76
C ALA A 522 6.17 -21.72 19.57
N GLY A 523 5.85 -23.02 19.66
CA GLY A 523 4.48 -23.51 19.51
C GLY A 523 3.55 -23.14 20.68
N GLN A 524 4.08 -22.95 21.89
CA GLN A 524 3.30 -22.38 23.00
C GLN A 524 2.92 -20.94 22.70
N LEU A 525 3.91 -20.11 22.34
CA LEU A 525 3.69 -18.71 21.97
C LEU A 525 2.71 -18.58 20.79
N LEU A 526 2.87 -19.41 19.74
CA LEU A 526 1.95 -19.42 18.59
C LEU A 526 0.51 -19.76 19.01
N ASN A 527 0.32 -20.77 19.85
CA ASN A 527 -1.01 -21.13 20.33
C ASN A 527 -1.66 -19.97 21.10
N ASP A 528 -0.91 -19.25 21.92
CA ASP A 528 -1.42 -18.09 22.65
C ASP A 528 -1.81 -16.96 21.69
N ILE A 529 -0.97 -16.66 20.70
CA ILE A 529 -1.22 -15.65 19.65
C ILE A 529 -2.50 -15.98 18.86
N VAL A 530 -2.63 -17.21 18.37
CA VAL A 530 -3.76 -17.64 17.54
C VAL A 530 -5.05 -17.67 18.36
N THR A 531 -4.97 -18.02 19.65
CA THR A 531 -6.12 -17.97 20.56
C THR A 531 -6.60 -16.53 20.76
N CYS A 532 -5.68 -15.58 20.95
CA CYS A 532 -6.02 -14.16 21.03
C CYS A 532 -6.49 -13.57 19.70
N THR A 533 -6.02 -14.13 18.57
CA THR A 533 -6.42 -13.70 17.21
C THR A 533 -7.90 -13.93 16.98
N SER A 534 -8.50 -14.98 17.53
CA SER A 534 -9.95 -15.20 17.46
C SER A 534 -10.79 -14.11 18.16
N CYS A 535 -10.19 -13.29 19.03
CA CYS A 535 -10.87 -12.20 19.75
C CYS A 535 -10.64 -10.82 19.12
N LYS A 536 -9.72 -10.68 18.16
CA LYS A 536 -9.38 -9.41 17.49
C LYS A 536 -9.62 -9.57 15.99
N GLN A 537 -9.73 -8.48 15.23
CA GLN A 537 -9.61 -8.59 13.76
C GLN A 537 -8.13 -8.59 13.40
N PRO A 538 -7.54 -9.73 12.99
CA PRO A 538 -6.15 -9.76 12.57
C PRO A 538 -5.97 -9.05 11.24
N THR A 539 -4.78 -8.47 11.04
CA THR A 539 -4.38 -7.99 9.71
C THR A 539 -3.85 -9.16 8.87
N ASP A 540 -3.91 -9.05 7.54
CA ASP A 540 -3.42 -10.11 6.64
C ASP A 540 -1.95 -10.44 6.89
N ILE A 541 -1.13 -9.41 7.13
CA ILE A 541 0.29 -9.55 7.46
C ILE A 541 0.52 -10.29 8.79
N ASP A 542 -0.36 -10.12 9.79
CA ASP A 542 -0.31 -10.89 11.04
C ASP A 542 -0.56 -12.37 10.78
N LEU A 543 -1.60 -12.69 9.99
CA LEU A 543 -1.95 -14.06 9.67
C LEU A 543 -0.85 -14.75 8.87
N LEU A 544 -0.25 -14.06 7.90
CA LEU A 544 0.87 -14.59 7.11
C LEU A 544 2.12 -14.82 7.96
N ALA A 545 2.44 -13.92 8.90
CA ALA A 545 3.55 -14.10 9.83
C ALA A 545 3.30 -15.28 10.79
N GLN A 546 2.08 -15.41 11.34
CA GLN A 546 1.69 -16.56 12.18
C GLN A 546 1.78 -17.88 11.40
N LEU A 547 1.39 -17.87 10.14
CA LEU A 547 1.48 -19.02 9.24
C LEU A 547 2.94 -19.41 8.96
N LEU A 548 3.84 -18.45 8.77
CA LEU A 548 5.28 -18.72 8.64
C LEU A 548 5.86 -19.41 9.89
N VAL A 549 5.48 -18.97 11.10
CA VAL A 549 5.87 -19.65 12.35
C VAL A 549 5.37 -21.09 12.35
N CYS A 550 4.09 -21.29 11.98
CA CYS A 550 3.47 -22.61 11.95
C CYS A 550 4.14 -23.55 10.93
N ASP A 551 4.43 -23.05 9.73
CA ASP A 551 5.13 -23.78 8.68
C ASP A 551 6.52 -24.21 9.16
N TRP A 552 7.32 -23.30 9.74
CA TRP A 552 8.62 -23.66 10.29
C TRP A 552 8.55 -24.70 11.42
N LEU A 553 7.53 -24.64 12.29
CA LEU A 553 7.38 -25.62 13.37
C LEU A 553 7.05 -27.01 12.81
N LEU A 554 6.06 -27.10 11.93
CA LEU A 554 5.61 -28.36 11.36
C LEU A 554 6.69 -28.97 10.45
N GLU A 555 7.36 -28.16 9.63
CA GLU A 555 8.50 -28.63 8.82
C GLU A 555 9.67 -29.10 9.68
N THR A 556 10.06 -28.35 10.71
CA THR A 556 11.19 -28.73 11.59
C THR A 556 10.90 -30.04 12.31
N ARG A 557 9.70 -30.20 12.88
CA ARG A 557 9.33 -31.43 13.58
C ARG A 557 9.22 -32.63 12.62
N THR A 558 8.79 -32.39 11.38
CA THR A 558 8.73 -33.43 10.35
C THR A 558 10.14 -33.88 9.98
N ALA A 559 11.07 -32.95 9.72
CA ALA A 559 12.47 -33.26 9.40
C ALA A 559 13.17 -34.02 10.55
N VAL A 560 13.00 -33.54 11.79
CA VAL A 560 13.51 -34.25 12.98
C VAL A 560 12.96 -35.67 13.06
N TRP A 561 11.67 -35.88 12.81
CA TRP A 561 11.07 -37.22 12.83
C TRP A 561 11.64 -38.11 11.72
N GLU A 562 11.80 -37.59 10.51
CA GLU A 562 12.35 -38.34 9.38
C GLU A 562 13.80 -38.79 9.61
N GLU A 563 14.61 -37.99 10.30
CA GLU A 563 16.00 -38.34 10.61
C GLU A 563 16.14 -39.25 11.85
N ASP A 564 15.48 -38.93 12.97
CA ASP A 564 15.55 -39.71 14.23
C ASP A 564 14.91 -41.10 14.10
N TYR A 565 13.84 -41.24 13.29
CA TYR A 565 13.03 -42.46 13.24
C TYR A 565 12.93 -43.11 11.85
N GLY A 566 13.25 -42.36 10.78
CA GLY A 566 13.20 -42.87 9.40
C GLY A 566 14.45 -43.64 8.96
N SER A 567 15.53 -43.62 9.74
CA SER A 567 16.78 -44.36 9.50
C SER A 567 16.80 -45.77 10.10
N THR A 568 15.70 -46.23 10.72
CA THR A 568 15.58 -47.63 11.15
C THR A 568 15.30 -48.50 9.94
N ASP A 569 16.39 -49.00 9.37
CA ASP A 569 16.52 -49.81 8.17
C ASP A 569 15.31 -50.66 7.75
N MET A 570 14.91 -50.44 6.50
CA MET A 570 14.01 -51.31 5.72
C MET A 570 14.69 -52.64 5.31
N SER A 571 15.84 -52.98 5.91
CA SER A 571 16.69 -54.10 5.49
C SER A 571 16.76 -55.28 6.48
N ASN A 572 16.16 -55.24 7.68
CA ASN A 572 16.34 -56.37 8.61
C ASN A 572 15.17 -56.82 9.49
N THR A 573 13.96 -56.29 9.32
CA THR A 573 12.77 -56.90 9.94
C THR A 573 11.59 -56.86 8.98
N GLY A 574 11.21 -58.04 8.49
CA GLY A 574 10.00 -58.21 7.69
C GLY A 574 8.79 -57.61 8.40
N GLY A 575 8.16 -56.62 7.76
CA GLY A 575 6.73 -56.34 7.91
C GLY A 575 6.24 -55.61 9.17
N MET A 576 7.10 -55.05 10.03
CA MET A 576 6.63 -54.22 11.16
C MET A 576 6.81 -52.74 10.85
N GLY A 577 5.71 -51.99 10.81
CA GLY A 577 5.68 -50.58 10.40
C GLY A 577 6.56 -49.64 11.25
N THR A 578 6.74 -48.41 10.76
CA THR A 578 7.43 -47.32 11.46
C THR A 578 6.99 -47.22 12.92
N LEU A 579 7.94 -47.35 13.86
CA LEU A 579 7.68 -47.24 15.29
C LEU A 579 7.04 -45.87 15.61
N PRO A 580 6.00 -45.81 16.45
CA PRO A 580 5.35 -44.55 16.80
C PRO A 580 6.29 -43.66 17.60
N VAL A 581 6.26 -42.35 17.33
CA VAL A 581 7.02 -41.36 18.10
C VAL A 581 6.50 -41.26 19.55
N PRO A 582 7.32 -40.78 20.51
CA PRO A 582 6.87 -40.53 21.88
C PRO A 582 5.64 -39.62 21.93
N THR A 583 4.70 -39.92 22.84
CA THR A 583 3.43 -39.19 22.97
C THR A 583 3.60 -37.69 23.16
N SER A 584 4.64 -37.25 23.87
CA SER A 584 4.94 -35.82 24.08
C SER A 584 5.30 -35.10 22.78
N VAL A 585 6.04 -35.75 21.88
CA VAL A 585 6.41 -35.23 20.55
C VAL A 585 5.18 -35.16 19.66
N LEU A 586 4.37 -36.22 19.65
CA LEU A 586 3.13 -36.27 18.88
C LEU A 586 2.12 -35.20 19.34
N HIS A 587 1.93 -35.04 20.65
CA HIS A 587 1.03 -34.03 21.21
C HIS A 587 1.47 -32.61 20.85
N ALA A 588 2.78 -32.34 20.90
CA ALA A 588 3.31 -31.04 20.49
C ALA A 588 3.08 -30.76 19.00
N PHE A 589 3.27 -31.76 18.13
CA PHE A 589 2.95 -31.66 16.70
C PHE A 589 1.46 -31.40 16.46
N GLN A 590 0.58 -32.12 17.17
CA GLN A 590 -0.87 -31.95 17.06
C GLN A 590 -1.36 -30.57 17.52
N ARG A 591 -0.71 -29.98 18.53
CA ARG A 591 -0.98 -28.60 18.95
C ARG A 591 -0.64 -27.60 17.84
N ASP A 592 0.53 -27.75 17.23
CA ASP A 592 0.95 -26.86 16.14
C ASP A 592 0.01 -27.02 14.92
N LEU A 593 -0.43 -28.25 14.62
CA LEU A 593 -1.47 -28.55 13.62
C LEU A 593 -2.84 -27.94 13.98
N ALA A 594 -3.21 -27.89 15.27
CA ALA A 594 -4.43 -27.21 15.71
C ALA A 594 -4.37 -25.70 15.47
N CYS A 595 -3.19 -25.08 15.62
CA CYS A 595 -2.97 -23.68 15.24
C CYS A 595 -3.16 -23.48 13.74
N LEU A 596 -2.61 -24.37 12.91
CA LEU A 596 -2.80 -24.35 11.45
C LEU A 596 -4.29 -24.44 11.05
N ARG A 597 -5.06 -25.33 11.70
CA ARG A 597 -6.51 -25.44 11.47
C ARG A 597 -7.27 -24.15 11.77
N ARG A 598 -6.87 -23.42 12.83
CA ARG A 598 -7.46 -22.12 13.15
C ARG A 598 -7.08 -21.06 12.11
N LEU A 599 -5.82 -21.03 11.68
CA LEU A 599 -5.37 -20.13 10.60
C LEU A 599 -6.10 -20.38 9.28
N ALA A 600 -6.41 -21.63 8.96
CA ALA A 600 -7.17 -22.01 7.76
C ALA A 600 -8.62 -21.47 7.75
N GLN A 601 -9.16 -21.04 8.90
CA GLN A 601 -10.46 -20.36 8.97
C GLN A 601 -10.38 -18.94 8.42
N PHE A 602 -9.21 -18.30 8.48
CA PHE A 602 -8.97 -16.95 7.99
C PHE A 602 -8.34 -16.95 6.59
N ILE A 603 -7.44 -17.90 6.31
CA ILE A 603 -6.76 -18.04 5.02
C ILE A 603 -7.17 -19.36 4.37
N VAL A 604 -8.15 -19.30 3.47
CA VAL A 604 -8.74 -20.51 2.84
C VAL A 604 -7.70 -21.34 2.07
N SER A 605 -6.71 -20.69 1.45
CA SER A 605 -5.64 -21.36 0.69
C SER A 605 -4.70 -22.22 1.56
N VAL A 606 -4.81 -22.16 2.89
CA VAL A 606 -4.03 -23.00 3.83
C VAL A 606 -4.62 -24.40 4.00
N LEU A 607 -5.88 -24.63 3.60
CA LEU A 607 -6.57 -25.89 3.83
C LEU A 607 -5.80 -27.14 3.31
N PRO A 608 -5.15 -27.13 2.12
CA PRO A 608 -4.33 -28.26 1.67
C PRO A 608 -3.20 -28.63 2.65
N ARG A 609 -2.60 -27.65 3.36
CA ARG A 609 -1.58 -27.91 4.38
C ARG A 609 -2.12 -28.69 5.57
N VAL A 610 -3.35 -28.41 5.96
CA VAL A 610 -3.99 -29.10 7.08
C VAL A 610 -4.06 -30.60 6.79
N PHE A 611 -4.45 -30.98 5.57
CA PHE A 611 -4.52 -32.37 5.17
C PHE A 611 -3.13 -33.03 5.09
N LEU A 612 -2.14 -32.33 4.55
CA LEU A 612 -0.75 -32.79 4.48
C LEU A 612 -0.18 -33.09 5.88
N TYR A 613 -0.31 -32.14 6.81
CA TYR A 613 0.25 -32.32 8.15
C TYR A 613 -0.61 -33.22 9.04
N GLU A 614 -1.91 -33.38 8.76
CA GLU A 614 -2.72 -34.43 9.38
C GLU A 614 -2.26 -35.82 8.93
N ALA A 615 -1.94 -36.00 7.64
CA ALA A 615 -1.33 -37.24 7.14
C ALA A 615 0.04 -37.49 7.80
N THR A 616 0.86 -36.45 7.93
CA THR A 616 2.17 -36.54 8.60
C THR A 616 2.02 -36.95 10.07
N ALA A 617 1.10 -36.36 10.83
CA ALA A 617 0.82 -36.74 12.22
C ALA A 617 0.40 -38.21 12.35
N ARG A 618 -0.34 -38.75 11.37
CA ARG A 618 -0.72 -40.17 11.34
C ARG A 618 0.47 -41.08 11.10
N LEU A 619 1.39 -40.70 10.20
CA LEU A 619 2.64 -41.44 9.97
C LEU A 619 3.51 -41.45 11.23
N MET A 620 3.67 -40.29 11.89
CA MET A 620 4.39 -40.18 13.17
C MET A 620 3.78 -41.08 14.26
N ALA A 621 2.47 -41.26 14.26
CA ALA A 621 1.76 -42.13 15.20
C ALA A 621 1.78 -43.62 14.85
N GLY A 622 2.41 -44.03 13.74
CA GLY A 622 2.37 -45.42 13.25
C GLY A 622 0.95 -45.87 12.87
N ALA A 623 0.06 -44.94 12.49
CA ALA A 623 -1.33 -45.26 12.19
C ALA A 623 -1.50 -45.98 10.83
N SER A 624 -2.65 -46.62 10.63
CA SER A 624 -2.92 -47.40 9.41
C SER A 624 -2.73 -46.58 8.12
N PRO A 625 -1.98 -47.11 7.13
CA PRO A 625 -1.62 -46.37 5.91
C PRO A 625 -2.80 -46.00 5.00
N GLY A 626 -3.89 -46.78 4.96
CA GLY A 626 -5.00 -46.53 4.02
C GLY A 626 -5.73 -45.19 4.22
N ARG A 627 -6.00 -44.79 5.47
CA ARG A 627 -6.59 -43.46 5.75
C ARG A 627 -5.57 -42.32 5.58
N THR A 628 -4.28 -42.62 5.74
CA THR A 628 -3.20 -41.67 5.45
C THR A 628 -3.11 -41.38 3.95
N GLN A 629 -3.20 -42.41 3.11
CA GLN A 629 -3.31 -42.27 1.65
C GLN A 629 -4.50 -41.40 1.26
N GLN A 630 -5.69 -41.64 1.82
CA GLN A 630 -6.88 -40.82 1.54
C GLN A 630 -6.69 -39.33 1.87
N LEU A 631 -5.96 -38.99 2.93
CA LEU A 631 -5.67 -37.60 3.30
C LEU A 631 -4.65 -36.96 2.35
N LEU A 632 -3.64 -37.72 1.94
CA LEU A 632 -2.70 -37.28 0.92
C LEU A 632 -3.43 -37.07 -0.40
N ASP A 633 -4.24 -38.01 -0.85
CA ASP A 633 -5.09 -37.89 -2.04
C ASP A 633 -6.02 -36.68 -1.99
N ARG A 634 -6.55 -36.32 -0.81
CA ARG A 634 -7.36 -35.09 -0.65
C ARG A 634 -6.54 -33.81 -0.84
N SER A 635 -5.26 -33.83 -0.47
CA SER A 635 -4.32 -32.74 -0.76
C SER A 635 -3.99 -32.66 -2.25
N LEU A 636 -3.97 -33.81 -2.93
CA LEU A 636 -3.74 -33.93 -4.38
C LEU A 636 -4.97 -33.56 -5.23
N ARG A 637 -6.18 -33.77 -4.68
CA ARG A 637 -7.46 -33.37 -5.28
C ARG A 637 -7.73 -31.88 -5.10
N ASN A 638 -6.70 -31.05 -5.25
CA ASN A 638 -6.94 -29.65 -5.57
C ASN A 638 -7.89 -29.65 -6.77
N ARG A 639 -9.02 -28.95 -6.67
CA ARG A 639 -10.13 -29.03 -7.64
C ARG A 639 -9.64 -28.58 -9.03
N HIS A 640 -8.97 -29.48 -9.73
CA HIS A 640 -9.00 -29.53 -11.18
C HIS A 640 -10.43 -29.93 -11.52
N ASN A 641 -11.36 -28.98 -11.38
CA ASN A 641 -12.47 -28.92 -12.30
C ASN A 641 -11.81 -28.79 -13.68
N ARG A 642 -11.44 -29.92 -14.27
CA ARG A 642 -11.50 -30.04 -15.71
C ARG A 642 -12.93 -29.65 -16.01
N SER A 643 -13.14 -28.40 -16.43
CA SER A 643 -14.34 -28.01 -17.12
C SER A 643 -14.53 -29.08 -18.18
N SER A 644 -15.58 -29.89 -18.05
CA SER A 644 -15.98 -30.76 -19.14
C SER A 644 -16.07 -29.85 -20.38
N MET A 645 -15.66 -30.34 -21.55
CA MET A 645 -15.73 -29.57 -22.80
C MET A 645 -17.17 -29.17 -23.21
N ILE A 646 -18.16 -29.39 -22.34
CA ILE A 646 -19.59 -29.22 -22.53
C ILE A 646 -20.17 -28.49 -21.31
N CYS A 647 -19.60 -27.36 -20.91
CA CYS A 647 -20.34 -26.22 -20.33
C CYS A 647 -19.41 -25.03 -20.13
N GLY A 648 -19.87 -23.84 -20.50
CA GLY A 648 -19.06 -22.65 -20.70
C GLY A 648 -18.43 -22.06 -19.43
N LYS A 649 -17.20 -21.58 -19.59
CA LYS A 649 -16.63 -20.33 -19.09
C LYS A 649 -17.11 -19.85 -17.70
N ASP A 650 -16.82 -20.64 -16.67
CA ASP A 650 -16.64 -20.13 -15.31
C ASP A 650 -15.17 -20.25 -14.92
N LYS A 651 -14.58 -19.13 -14.49
CA LYS A 651 -13.19 -19.04 -14.04
C LYS A 651 -13.01 -19.97 -12.84
N SER A 652 -12.35 -21.11 -13.02
CA SER A 652 -11.87 -21.90 -11.89
C SER A 652 -10.86 -21.06 -11.11
N GLU A 653 -11.17 -20.70 -9.87
CA GLU A 653 -10.19 -20.16 -8.93
C GLU A 653 -9.10 -21.22 -8.72
N ASP A 654 -7.99 -21.06 -9.46
CA ASP A 654 -6.76 -21.84 -9.34
C ASP A 654 -6.05 -21.42 -8.04
N GLY A 655 -6.65 -21.81 -6.91
CA GLY A 655 -6.39 -21.26 -5.59
C GLY A 655 -5.24 -21.95 -4.86
N GLY A 656 -3.99 -21.63 -5.22
CA GLY A 656 -2.80 -22.02 -4.44
C GLY A 656 -2.64 -23.53 -4.19
N GLY A 657 -1.70 -23.93 -3.34
CA GLY A 657 -1.54 -25.34 -2.94
C GLY A 657 -0.51 -26.16 -3.73
N GLU A 658 0.20 -25.55 -4.70
CA GLU A 658 1.18 -26.27 -5.54
C GLU A 658 2.33 -26.88 -4.73
N ARG A 659 2.81 -26.15 -3.70
CA ARG A 659 3.86 -26.64 -2.80
C ARG A 659 3.37 -27.83 -1.98
N GLU A 660 2.15 -27.76 -1.48
CA GLU A 660 1.51 -28.80 -0.67
C GLU A 660 1.21 -30.04 -1.49
N HIS A 661 0.80 -29.86 -2.75
CA HIS A 661 0.63 -30.94 -3.73
C HIS A 661 1.93 -31.72 -3.93
N ALA A 662 3.03 -31.01 -4.24
CA ALA A 662 4.33 -31.64 -4.41
C ALA A 662 4.82 -32.33 -3.13
N ALA A 663 4.59 -31.71 -1.97
CA ALA A 663 4.95 -32.30 -0.68
C ALA A 663 4.14 -33.57 -0.35
N ALA A 664 2.85 -33.60 -0.69
CA ALA A 664 2.00 -34.77 -0.50
C ALA A 664 2.45 -35.94 -1.39
N LEU A 665 2.79 -35.68 -2.66
CA LEU A 665 3.37 -36.67 -3.57
C LEU A 665 4.70 -37.24 -3.04
N TYR A 666 5.60 -36.35 -2.59
CA TYR A 666 6.88 -36.75 -2.01
C TYR A 666 6.70 -37.63 -0.77
N LEU A 667 5.85 -37.20 0.18
CA LEU A 667 5.58 -37.93 1.42
C LEU A 667 4.95 -39.30 1.14
N ALA A 668 4.02 -39.37 0.19
CA ALA A 668 3.41 -40.63 -0.24
C ALA A 668 4.45 -41.61 -0.79
N CYS A 669 5.33 -41.15 -1.70
CA CYS A 669 6.37 -41.98 -2.30
C CYS A 669 7.45 -42.42 -1.30
N ARG A 670 7.74 -41.60 -0.28
CA ARG A 670 8.76 -41.90 0.73
C ARG A 670 8.26 -42.89 1.79
N HIS A 671 7.03 -42.72 2.29
CA HIS A 671 6.58 -43.39 3.52
C HIS A 671 5.45 -44.40 3.36
N LEU A 672 4.69 -44.37 2.25
CA LEU A 672 3.63 -45.36 2.06
C LEU A 672 4.20 -46.72 1.58
N PRO A 673 3.66 -47.85 2.06
CA PRO A 673 4.00 -49.19 1.58
C PRO A 673 3.77 -49.36 0.07
N SER A 674 4.65 -50.10 -0.61
CA SER A 674 4.54 -50.41 -2.04
C SER A 674 3.19 -50.99 -2.47
N PRO A 675 2.53 -51.90 -1.71
CA PRO A 675 1.23 -52.45 -2.12
C PRO A 675 0.09 -51.43 -2.22
N LEU A 676 0.23 -50.24 -1.61
CA LEU A 676 -0.77 -49.17 -1.68
C LEU A 676 -0.53 -48.22 -2.86
N LEU A 677 0.63 -48.33 -3.52
CA LEU A 677 1.00 -47.59 -4.72
C LEU A 677 0.97 -48.61 -5.87
N SER A 678 -0.23 -48.76 -6.43
CA SER A 678 -0.76 -49.98 -7.04
C SER A 678 -0.10 -50.43 -8.35
N SER A 679 0.81 -49.65 -8.93
CA SER A 679 1.46 -50.00 -10.21
C SER A 679 2.97 -49.76 -10.27
N PRO A 680 3.76 -50.66 -10.90
CA PRO A 680 5.16 -50.39 -11.23
C PRO A 680 5.30 -49.09 -12.03
N GLY A 681 6.15 -48.17 -11.57
CA GLY A 681 6.35 -46.85 -12.21
C GLY A 681 5.47 -45.72 -11.66
N GLU A 682 4.45 -46.00 -10.85
CA GLU A 682 3.57 -44.96 -10.27
C GLU A 682 4.33 -43.99 -9.36
N ARG A 683 5.24 -44.51 -8.51
CA ARG A 683 6.13 -43.68 -7.67
C ARG A 683 7.00 -42.74 -8.50
N VAL A 684 7.53 -43.22 -9.63
CA VAL A 684 8.37 -42.41 -10.52
C VAL A 684 7.52 -41.34 -11.20
N GLY A 685 6.30 -41.68 -11.63
CA GLY A 685 5.33 -40.72 -12.16
C GLY A 685 4.98 -39.62 -11.16
N MET A 686 4.62 -39.99 -9.93
CA MET A 686 4.30 -39.06 -8.84
C MET A 686 5.48 -38.14 -8.49
N LEU A 687 6.69 -38.68 -8.36
CA LEU A 687 7.88 -37.86 -8.09
C LEU A 687 8.23 -36.94 -9.27
N SER A 688 8.02 -37.40 -10.51
CA SER A 688 8.21 -36.55 -11.69
C SER A 688 7.22 -35.38 -11.74
N GLU A 689 5.98 -35.60 -11.29
CA GLU A 689 4.96 -34.56 -11.18
C GLU A 689 5.28 -33.57 -10.05
N ALA A 690 5.73 -34.08 -8.90
CA ALA A 690 6.21 -33.26 -7.79
C ALA A 690 7.38 -32.38 -8.25
N ALA A 691 8.39 -32.95 -8.90
CA ALA A 691 9.55 -32.22 -9.41
C ALA A 691 9.14 -31.11 -10.40
N LYS A 692 8.28 -31.41 -11.38
CA LYS A 692 7.74 -30.40 -12.31
C LYS A 692 6.98 -29.27 -11.61
N THR A 693 6.28 -29.59 -10.53
CA THR A 693 5.54 -28.59 -9.75
C THR A 693 6.51 -27.71 -8.95
N LEU A 694 7.53 -28.29 -8.32
CA LEU A 694 8.57 -27.59 -7.57
C LEU A 694 9.41 -26.67 -8.47
N GLU A 695 9.75 -27.13 -9.68
CA GLU A 695 10.46 -26.34 -10.69
C GLU A 695 9.62 -25.11 -11.11
N ARG A 696 8.31 -25.29 -11.30
CA ARG A 696 7.38 -24.21 -11.67
C ARG A 696 7.31 -23.10 -10.62
N ILE A 697 7.23 -23.48 -9.34
CA ILE A 697 7.17 -22.53 -8.20
C ILE A 697 8.55 -22.04 -7.74
N GLY A 698 9.63 -22.64 -8.24
CA GLY A 698 11.01 -22.28 -7.91
C GLY A 698 11.47 -22.75 -6.52
N ASP A 699 10.92 -23.83 -5.99
CA ASP A 699 11.36 -24.43 -4.70
C ASP A 699 12.50 -25.43 -4.98
N LYS A 700 13.72 -24.90 -5.09
CA LYS A 700 14.91 -25.67 -5.51
C LYS A 700 15.32 -26.71 -4.46
N LYS A 701 15.20 -26.40 -3.17
CA LYS A 701 15.62 -27.32 -2.11
C LYS A 701 14.82 -28.62 -2.14
N ARG A 702 13.49 -28.51 -2.16
CA ARG A 702 12.63 -29.70 -2.25
C ARG A 702 12.74 -30.40 -3.59
N LEU A 703 13.04 -29.67 -4.67
CA LEU A 703 13.31 -30.26 -5.98
C LEU A 703 14.52 -31.21 -5.91
N ASP A 704 15.61 -30.77 -5.27
CA ASP A 704 16.80 -31.60 -5.05
C ASP A 704 16.51 -32.82 -4.16
N ASP A 705 15.69 -32.65 -3.10
CA ASP A 705 15.21 -33.77 -2.27
C ASP A 705 14.44 -34.79 -3.12
N CYS A 706 13.59 -34.30 -4.04
CA CYS A 706 12.80 -35.13 -4.95
C CYS A 706 13.71 -35.96 -5.87
N TYR A 707 14.72 -35.32 -6.49
CA TYR A 707 15.68 -36.02 -7.34
C TYR A 707 16.55 -37.01 -6.57
N ARG A 708 16.94 -36.70 -5.33
CA ARG A 708 17.65 -37.65 -4.45
C ARG A 708 16.81 -38.90 -4.17
N LEU A 709 15.52 -38.73 -3.87
CA LEU A 709 14.60 -39.85 -3.65
C LEU A 709 14.35 -40.66 -4.93
N MET A 710 14.25 -40.01 -6.09
CA MET A 710 14.14 -40.73 -7.37
C MET A 710 15.37 -41.60 -7.64
N LYS A 711 16.58 -41.10 -7.35
CA LYS A 711 17.83 -41.86 -7.52
C LYS A 711 17.90 -43.07 -6.58
N SER A 712 17.51 -42.92 -5.31
CA SER A 712 17.54 -44.04 -4.35
C SER A 712 16.54 -45.13 -4.73
N LEU A 713 15.34 -44.77 -5.18
CA LEU A 713 14.35 -45.74 -5.66
C LEU A 713 14.77 -46.43 -6.95
N GLY A 714 15.44 -45.71 -7.87
CA GLY A 714 15.95 -46.27 -9.13
C GLY A 714 17.06 -47.30 -8.94
N SER A 715 17.93 -47.11 -7.94
CA SER A 715 18.99 -48.09 -7.61
C SER A 715 18.49 -49.40 -7.02
N SER A 716 17.30 -49.40 -6.41
CA SER A 716 16.70 -50.60 -5.79
C SER A 716 15.96 -51.52 -6.77
N VAL A 717 15.77 -51.13 -8.02
CA VAL A 717 15.05 -51.92 -9.04
C VAL A 717 16.00 -52.81 -9.88
N THR A 718 17.31 -52.63 -9.73
CA THR A 718 18.35 -53.32 -10.52
C THR A 718 19.14 -54.41 -9.78
N ASN A 719 18.77 -54.76 -8.54
CA ASN A 719 19.40 -55.84 -7.77
C ASN A 719 18.44 -57.00 -7.52
#